data_AF-A0A950SCS2-F1
#
_entry.id   AF-A0A950SCS2-F1
#
_cell.length_a   1.000
_cell.length_b   1.000
_cell.length_c   1.000
_cell.angle_alpha   90.00
_cell.angle_beta   90.00
_cell.angle_gamma   90.00
#
_symmetry.space_group_name_H-M   'P 1'
#
loop_
_entity.id
_entity.type
_entity.pdbx_description
1 polymer ?
#
loop_
_entity_poly.entity_id
_entity_poly.type
_entity_poly.pdbx_seq_one_letter_code
_entity_poly.pdbx_strand_id
1 'polypeptide(L)'
;MKKLLIGILALTATTAVFGAEGMWMPQQIPSLAAELKKAGLKIDPQRFADLTGDPMGAVISLGGCSASFVSPEGLVVTNHHCGFGALQFNSTPQRDLITNGFLAKTKDEELPAGPGSRIFVTTNIEDVTARVSGNVPASLSNIDREKAIDRNIKTLVDECEKPGGVRCRVASFFEGSQYLRTTQMEIRDVRLVYAPALGIGDFGGETDNWMWPRHTGDWSYLRAYVGKDGKPADFSKDNVPYHPAHILKVSTESVNPGDFVLVAGYPGRTFRYRTAAEVGNMQSYSYPLTIKYATDLNNILRDLGKNNKAVEIANANRIKGNDNTLKNYTGTLTGFNNFHIVAQRQKREADLAAYIASHPDAAKYKDVMNQINALQQQSIANQQRDTVLGWIVRSSPMLAQASTLYRLSMEKAKTADIDRESGFQQRDWPRIAEGVNRAQKSLEPNSDRAGLRYFLNESQKLPAGQRIAPIDEAISKAGGVDQFLDQLYANTKIGDLSARKAMMDETSAQLAARNDAMLNLAAAITPLSLDIERQQKELGGAMSRIRPMYMDALRASSGGRLYPDANGTLRITFGKVEGYTPRDGVVYTPQTTLSGILAKNTASGEFDAPKAELDAIRANKTAGYVDSKLGAVPVDFLSTVDTTGGNSGSPTLNAKGELCGLLFDGTYESLGSDFVVDPSITRSIHVDAVYMLWVMDAVDGAHNLLREMNVPVHYGNASTPATGR
;
A
#
# COMPACT_ATOMS: atom_id res chain seq x y z
N MET A 1 43.30 22.14 50.30
CA MET A 1 43.76 21.22 49.22
C MET A 1 42.66 20.17 49.05
N LYS A 2 41.85 20.24 47.98
CA LYS A 2 42.01 19.43 46.74
C LYS A 2 41.78 17.93 47.07
N LYS A 3 40.71 17.23 46.68
CA LYS A 3 40.14 17.06 45.32
C LYS A 3 38.85 16.21 45.33
N LEU A 4 37.94 16.55 44.42
CA LEU A 4 37.04 15.71 43.60
C LEU A 4 36.11 14.68 44.29
N LEU A 5 34.85 15.06 44.47
CA LEU A 5 33.71 14.19 44.15
C LEU A 5 33.14 14.66 42.81
N ILE A 6 33.48 13.94 41.73
CA ILE A 6 32.80 14.08 40.44
C ILE A 6 31.58 13.16 40.50
N GLY A 7 30.39 13.77 40.46
CA GLY A 7 29.15 13.06 40.20
C GLY A 7 29.19 12.46 38.79
N ILE A 8 29.08 11.15 38.71
CA ILE A 8 28.79 10.45 37.47
C ILE A 8 27.32 10.71 37.15
N LEU A 9 27.06 11.78 36.40
CA LEU A 9 25.85 11.93 35.63
C LEU A 9 25.98 10.92 34.47
N ALA A 10 25.43 9.72 34.66
CA ALA A 10 25.31 8.75 33.59
C ALA A 10 24.33 9.33 32.55
N LEU A 11 24.87 10.03 31.56
CA LEU A 11 24.19 10.34 30.32
C LEU A 11 23.92 8.99 29.64
N THR A 12 22.76 8.40 29.88
CA THR A 12 22.26 7.28 29.09
C THR A 12 21.94 7.81 27.71
N ALA A 13 22.96 7.94 26.87
CA ALA A 13 22.79 7.89 25.43
C ALA A 13 22.22 6.50 25.13
N THR A 14 20.90 6.40 25.05
CA THR A 14 20.22 5.24 24.48
C THR A 14 20.73 5.12 23.05
N THR A 15 21.73 4.26 22.85
CA THR A 15 22.06 3.77 21.52
C THR A 15 20.81 3.04 21.05
N ALA A 16 19.97 3.72 20.26
CA ALA A 16 18.87 3.06 19.57
C ALA A 16 19.46 1.84 18.87
N VAL A 17 18.92 0.66 19.16
CA VAL A 17 19.31 -0.56 18.47
C VAL A 17 18.75 -0.44 17.06
N PHE A 18 19.49 0.23 16.18
CA PHE A 18 19.14 0.56 14.79
C PHE A 18 18.94 -0.66 13.87
N GLY A 19 18.97 -1.87 14.41
CA GLY A 19 18.86 -3.11 13.62
C GLY A 19 17.44 -3.53 13.25
N ALA A 20 16.40 -2.87 13.79
CA ALA A 20 14.99 -3.24 13.56
C ALA A 20 14.13 -2.13 12.94
N GLU A 21 14.51 -0.85 13.07
CA GLU A 21 13.75 0.29 12.54
C GLU A 21 14.45 0.88 11.31
N GLY A 22 13.70 1.06 10.22
CA GLY A 22 14.11 1.85 9.06
C GLY A 22 13.74 1.24 7.71
N MET A 23 13.08 2.04 6.88
CA MET A 23 12.81 1.74 5.48
C MET A 23 13.80 2.49 4.59
N TRP A 24 15.00 1.93 4.48
CA TRP A 24 16.17 2.56 3.88
C TRP A 24 16.07 2.62 2.36
N MET A 25 16.56 3.71 1.77
CA MET A 25 16.76 3.75 0.32
C MET A 25 17.98 2.88 -0.03
N PRO A 26 17.99 2.22 -1.20
CA PRO A 26 19.17 1.50 -1.71
C PRO A 26 20.45 2.32 -1.67
N GLN A 27 20.38 3.61 -2.02
CA GLN A 27 21.52 4.54 -1.98
C GLN A 27 22.10 4.76 -0.57
N GLN A 28 21.34 4.44 0.48
CA GLN A 28 21.79 4.53 1.87
C GLN A 28 22.48 3.27 2.37
N ILE A 29 22.29 2.12 1.71
CA ILE A 29 22.86 0.83 2.13
C ILE A 29 24.38 0.86 2.32
N PRO A 30 25.18 1.54 1.47
CA PRO A 30 26.62 1.62 1.69
C PRO A 30 27.00 2.16 3.07
N SER A 31 26.21 3.10 3.62
CA SER A 31 26.42 3.68 4.96
C SER A 31 26.04 2.75 6.11
N LEU A 32 25.29 1.68 5.83
CA LEU A 32 24.79 0.69 6.80
C LEU A 32 25.56 -0.64 6.74
N ALA A 33 26.65 -0.69 5.96
CA ALA A 33 27.36 -1.93 5.69
C ALA A 33 27.87 -2.64 6.97
N ALA A 34 28.28 -1.86 7.98
CA ALA A 34 28.73 -2.40 9.26
C ALA A 34 27.57 -3.01 10.06
N GLU A 35 26.42 -2.33 10.10
CA GLU A 35 25.21 -2.79 10.77
C GLU A 35 24.65 -4.05 10.12
N LEU A 36 24.58 -4.09 8.78
CA LEU A 36 24.11 -5.27 8.03
C LEU A 36 24.98 -6.49 8.27
N LYS A 37 26.32 -6.33 8.24
CA LYS A 37 27.26 -7.42 8.56
C LYS A 37 27.12 -7.88 10.01
N LYS A 38 26.96 -6.94 10.95
CA LYS A 38 26.73 -7.25 12.37
C LYS A 38 25.40 -7.97 12.59
N ALA A 39 24.36 -7.61 11.84
CA ALA A 39 23.05 -8.24 11.91
C ALA A 39 23.04 -9.66 11.33
N GLY A 40 24.01 -9.99 10.45
CA GLY A 40 24.26 -11.36 10.00
C GLY A 40 24.40 -11.54 8.49
N LEU A 41 24.25 -10.48 7.70
CA LEU A 41 24.41 -10.54 6.23
C LEU A 41 25.76 -11.14 5.84
N LYS A 42 25.75 -12.13 4.93
CA LYS A 42 26.96 -12.86 4.48
C LYS A 42 27.48 -12.41 3.13
N ILE A 43 26.66 -11.71 2.34
CA ILE A 43 27.05 -11.13 1.06
C ILE A 43 27.44 -9.66 1.22
N ASP A 44 28.08 -9.08 0.20
CA ASP A 44 28.46 -7.68 0.21
C ASP A 44 27.22 -6.77 0.26
N PRO A 45 27.05 -5.93 1.31
CA PRO A 45 25.96 -4.95 1.38
C PRO A 45 25.84 -4.06 0.14
N GLN A 46 26.94 -3.75 -0.55
CA GLN A 46 26.94 -2.87 -1.73
C GLN A 46 26.04 -3.39 -2.85
N ARG A 47 25.81 -4.70 -2.91
CA ARG A 47 24.92 -5.33 -3.90
C ARG A 47 23.49 -4.81 -3.84
N PHE A 48 23.04 -4.34 -2.68
CA PHE A 48 21.69 -3.80 -2.50
C PHE A 48 21.59 -2.30 -2.82
N ALA A 49 22.70 -1.63 -3.16
CA ALA A 49 22.69 -0.21 -3.53
C ALA A 49 22.35 0.01 -5.00
N ASP A 50 22.64 -0.97 -5.86
CA ASP A 50 22.26 -0.97 -7.27
C ASP A 50 20.84 -1.55 -7.42
N LEU A 51 19.86 -0.68 -7.70
CA LEU A 51 18.46 -1.10 -7.86
C LEU A 51 18.20 -1.94 -9.11
N THR A 52 19.14 -1.94 -10.06
CA THR A 52 19.02 -2.67 -11.31
C THR A 52 19.85 -3.95 -11.33
N GLY A 53 20.71 -4.15 -10.32
CA GLY A 53 21.62 -5.29 -10.19
C GLY A 53 21.08 -6.45 -9.35
N ASP A 54 21.91 -7.46 -9.09
CA ASP A 54 21.53 -8.66 -8.31
C ASP A 54 21.74 -8.44 -6.79
N PRO A 55 20.68 -8.45 -5.94
CA PRO A 55 19.33 -8.99 -6.22
C PRO A 55 18.22 -7.98 -6.51
N MET A 56 18.46 -6.67 -6.37
CA MET A 56 17.39 -5.66 -6.39
C MET A 56 16.60 -5.57 -7.71
N GLY A 57 17.25 -5.83 -8.85
CA GLY A 57 16.64 -5.83 -10.17
C GLY A 57 15.62 -6.96 -10.37
N ALA A 58 15.62 -7.98 -9.49
CA ALA A 58 14.58 -9.00 -9.46
C ALA A 58 13.31 -8.53 -8.72
N VAL A 59 13.38 -7.45 -7.93
CA VAL A 59 12.28 -6.93 -7.09
C VAL A 59 11.45 -5.90 -7.87
N ILE A 60 10.18 -6.20 -8.05
CA ILE A 60 9.28 -5.48 -8.95
C ILE A 60 8.01 -5.01 -8.24
N SER A 61 7.33 -4.03 -8.82
CA SER A 61 6.05 -3.55 -8.30
C SER A 61 4.89 -4.04 -9.15
N LEU A 62 3.77 -4.35 -8.50
CA LEU A 62 2.49 -4.64 -9.14
C LEU A 62 1.52 -3.43 -9.11
N GLY A 63 1.99 -2.26 -8.66
CA GLY A 63 1.15 -1.07 -8.53
C GLY A 63 0.22 -1.09 -7.30
N GLY A 64 0.76 -1.45 -6.14
CA GLY A 64 0.03 -1.55 -4.87
C GLY A 64 0.51 -2.71 -3.99
N CYS A 65 1.14 -3.71 -4.63
CA CYS A 65 1.92 -4.77 -4.01
C CYS A 65 3.35 -4.79 -4.55
N SER A 66 4.20 -5.53 -3.86
CA SER A 66 5.53 -5.93 -4.28
C SER A 66 5.52 -7.36 -4.81
N ALA A 67 6.52 -7.70 -5.62
CA ALA A 67 6.70 -9.04 -6.17
C ALA A 67 8.17 -9.25 -6.55
N SER A 68 8.54 -10.46 -6.97
CA SER A 68 9.89 -10.72 -7.48
C SER A 68 9.95 -11.77 -8.57
N PHE A 69 10.92 -11.64 -9.49
CA PHE A 69 11.23 -12.68 -10.46
C PHE A 69 12.00 -13.83 -9.81
N VAL A 70 11.59 -15.07 -10.11
CA VAL A 70 12.17 -16.30 -9.54
C VAL A 70 12.57 -17.32 -10.60
N SER A 71 12.40 -17.00 -11.89
CA SER A 71 12.89 -17.82 -12.99
C SER A 71 13.31 -16.97 -14.20
N PRO A 72 14.22 -17.49 -15.05
CA PRO A 72 14.68 -16.80 -16.26
C PRO A 72 13.59 -16.67 -17.33
N GLU A 73 12.43 -17.31 -17.17
CA GLU A 73 11.27 -17.19 -18.06
C GLU A 73 10.16 -16.31 -17.46
N GLY A 74 10.53 -15.36 -16.60
CA GLY A 74 9.63 -14.29 -16.17
C GLY A 74 8.57 -14.75 -15.17
N LEU A 75 8.77 -15.89 -14.50
CA LEU A 75 7.93 -16.32 -13.38
C LEU A 75 8.09 -15.33 -12.23
N VAL A 76 6.96 -14.84 -11.73
CA VAL A 76 6.86 -13.81 -10.69
C VAL A 76 6.14 -14.40 -9.49
N VAL A 77 6.71 -14.21 -8.31
CA VAL A 77 6.07 -14.57 -7.04
C VAL A 77 5.59 -13.33 -6.30
N THR A 78 4.40 -13.38 -5.73
CA THR A 78 3.79 -12.34 -4.89
C THR A 78 2.79 -12.97 -3.91
N ASN A 79 2.09 -12.19 -3.10
CA ASN A 79 1.06 -12.73 -2.21
C ASN A 79 -0.18 -13.22 -2.98
N HIS A 80 -0.91 -14.17 -2.39
CA HIS A 80 -2.20 -14.64 -2.90
C HIS A 80 -3.19 -13.48 -2.99
N HIS A 81 -3.29 -12.63 -1.96
CA HIS A 81 -4.21 -11.48 -1.99
C HIS A 81 -3.82 -10.42 -3.05
N CYS A 82 -2.54 -10.33 -3.43
CA CYS A 82 -2.07 -9.48 -4.53
C CYS A 82 -2.43 -10.07 -5.91
N GLY A 83 -2.36 -11.39 -6.05
CA GLY A 83 -2.80 -12.13 -7.24
C GLY A 83 -4.32 -12.37 -7.31
N PHE A 84 -5.07 -12.08 -6.25
CA PHE A 84 -6.48 -12.44 -6.11
C PHE A 84 -7.39 -11.85 -7.20
N GLY A 85 -7.06 -10.63 -7.67
CA GLY A 85 -7.78 -10.02 -8.79
C GLY A 85 -7.74 -10.87 -10.07
N ALA A 86 -6.61 -11.53 -10.34
CA ALA A 86 -6.45 -12.43 -11.48
C ALA A 86 -7.27 -13.71 -11.33
N LEU A 87 -7.30 -14.29 -10.13
CA LEU A 87 -8.17 -15.42 -9.79
C LEU A 87 -9.64 -15.06 -9.99
N GLN A 88 -10.08 -13.96 -9.36
CA GLN A 88 -11.46 -13.50 -9.45
C GLN A 88 -11.88 -13.20 -10.90
N PHE A 89 -11.00 -12.60 -11.70
CA PHE A 89 -11.28 -12.30 -13.10
C PHE A 89 -11.55 -13.58 -13.93
N ASN A 90 -10.89 -14.67 -13.59
CA ASN A 90 -10.99 -15.94 -14.33
C ASN A 90 -11.99 -16.95 -13.72
N SER A 91 -12.56 -16.65 -12.54
CA SER A 91 -13.54 -17.53 -11.90
C SER A 91 -14.93 -17.38 -12.49
N THR A 92 -15.61 -18.51 -12.62
CA THR A 92 -17.04 -18.60 -12.97
C THR A 92 -17.74 -19.55 -12.01
N PRO A 93 -19.08 -19.57 -11.92
CA PRO A 93 -19.78 -20.55 -11.08
C PRO A 93 -19.45 -22.02 -11.43
N GLN A 94 -19.07 -22.32 -12.68
CA GLN A 94 -18.68 -23.65 -13.13
C GLN A 94 -17.17 -23.92 -12.97
N ARG A 95 -16.36 -22.87 -12.84
CA ARG A 95 -14.90 -22.93 -12.68
C ARG A 95 -14.51 -21.99 -11.54
N ASP A 96 -14.70 -22.47 -10.32
CA ASP A 96 -14.39 -21.72 -9.11
C ASP A 96 -12.90 -21.83 -8.79
N LEU A 97 -12.10 -20.93 -9.37
CA LEU A 97 -10.66 -20.88 -9.13
C LEU A 97 -10.33 -20.23 -7.78
N ILE A 98 -11.25 -19.46 -7.19
CA ILE A 98 -11.03 -18.86 -5.87
C ILE A 98 -10.98 -19.98 -4.85
N THR A 99 -12.05 -20.78 -4.76
CA THR A 99 -12.13 -21.85 -3.76
C THR A 99 -11.09 -22.95 -4.01
N ASN A 100 -10.92 -23.37 -5.27
CA ASN A 100 -10.12 -24.55 -5.60
C ASN A 100 -8.66 -24.25 -5.97
N GLY A 101 -8.29 -22.97 -6.09
CA GLY A 101 -7.00 -22.58 -6.64
C GLY A 101 -6.92 -22.80 -8.15
N PHE A 102 -5.74 -22.56 -8.71
CA PHE A 102 -5.47 -22.72 -10.14
C PHE A 102 -4.00 -23.02 -10.35
N LEU A 103 -3.63 -24.03 -11.14
CA LEU A 103 -2.25 -24.36 -11.49
C LEU A 103 -2.15 -24.69 -12.99
N ALA A 104 -1.44 -23.85 -13.74
CA ALA A 104 -1.09 -24.12 -15.13
C ALA A 104 0.01 -25.19 -15.21
N LYS A 105 -0.26 -26.30 -15.88
CA LYS A 105 0.73 -27.37 -16.11
C LYS A 105 1.66 -27.04 -17.28
N THR A 106 1.20 -26.19 -18.19
CA THR A 106 1.96 -25.69 -19.34
C THR A 106 1.77 -24.18 -19.49
N LYS A 107 2.68 -23.50 -20.21
CA LYS A 107 2.58 -22.04 -20.44
C LYS A 107 1.32 -21.63 -21.21
N ASP A 108 0.80 -22.52 -22.07
CA ASP A 108 -0.43 -22.28 -22.85
C ASP A 108 -1.70 -22.33 -22.00
N GLU A 109 -1.63 -22.90 -20.79
CA GLU A 109 -2.74 -22.93 -19.83
C GLU A 109 -2.80 -21.68 -18.95
N GLU A 110 -1.76 -20.84 -18.95
CA GLU A 110 -1.69 -19.63 -18.12
C GLU A 110 -2.78 -18.62 -18.51
N LEU A 111 -3.47 -18.09 -17.50
CA LEU A 111 -4.68 -17.28 -17.71
C LEU A 111 -4.36 -15.79 -17.63
N PRO A 112 -4.92 -14.91 -18.48
CA PRO A 112 -4.71 -13.47 -18.36
C PRO A 112 -5.11 -12.96 -16.96
N ALA A 113 -4.27 -12.14 -16.33
CA ALA A 113 -4.53 -11.58 -15.00
C ALA A 113 -5.64 -10.50 -14.99
N GLY A 114 -6.22 -10.21 -16.15
CA GLY A 114 -7.29 -9.23 -16.34
C GLY A 114 -6.80 -7.86 -16.84
N PRO A 115 -7.72 -7.02 -17.35
CA PRO A 115 -7.39 -5.67 -17.80
C PRO A 115 -6.80 -4.82 -16.68
N GLY A 116 -5.81 -3.99 -17.01
CA GLY A 116 -5.17 -3.07 -16.07
C GLY A 116 -4.09 -3.70 -15.18
N SER A 117 -3.91 -5.03 -15.19
CA SER A 117 -2.82 -5.71 -14.48
C SER A 117 -1.46 -5.32 -15.07
N ARG A 118 -0.49 -5.00 -14.21
CA ARG A 118 0.83 -4.50 -14.60
C ARG A 118 1.94 -5.12 -13.76
N ILE A 119 3.09 -5.31 -14.40
CA ILE A 119 4.38 -5.51 -13.72
C ILE A 119 5.28 -4.33 -14.08
N PHE A 120 5.80 -3.64 -13.06
CA PHE A 120 6.73 -2.53 -13.21
C PHE A 120 8.14 -2.97 -12.85
N VAL A 121 9.00 -3.06 -13.86
CA VAL A 121 10.43 -3.41 -13.69
C VAL A 121 11.24 -2.11 -13.65
N THR A 122 11.89 -1.82 -12.53
CA THR A 122 12.72 -0.61 -12.39
C THR A 122 13.95 -0.71 -13.28
N THR A 123 14.12 0.25 -14.19
CA THR A 123 15.25 0.27 -15.14
C THR A 123 16.21 1.44 -14.92
N ASN A 124 15.76 2.52 -14.28
CA ASN A 124 16.63 3.65 -13.97
C ASN A 124 16.09 4.47 -12.78
N ILE A 125 16.99 5.04 -11.98
CA ILE A 125 16.68 6.03 -10.95
C ILE A 125 17.66 7.19 -11.06
N GLU A 126 17.11 8.40 -11.08
CA GLU A 126 17.87 9.64 -11.24
C GLU A 126 17.48 10.65 -10.16
N ASP A 127 18.47 11.34 -9.59
CA ASP A 127 18.20 12.50 -8.75
C ASP A 127 17.83 13.70 -9.64
N VAL A 128 16.59 14.15 -9.51
CA VAL A 128 16.01 15.27 -10.27
C VAL A 128 15.69 16.46 -9.39
N THR A 129 16.25 16.52 -8.17
CA THR A 129 15.97 17.56 -7.17
C THR A 129 16.18 18.96 -7.75
N ALA A 130 17.30 19.19 -8.44
CA ALA A 130 17.61 20.47 -9.07
C ALA A 130 16.57 20.87 -10.13
N ARG A 131 16.06 19.89 -10.90
CA ARG A 131 15.03 20.10 -11.93
C ARG A 131 13.64 20.32 -11.36
N VAL A 132 13.35 19.78 -10.18
CA VAL A 132 12.03 19.91 -9.53
C VAL A 132 11.93 21.19 -8.70
N SER A 133 12.80 21.35 -7.70
CA SER A 133 12.68 22.42 -6.70
C SER A 133 13.82 23.44 -6.75
N GLY A 134 14.97 23.08 -7.32
CA GLY A 134 16.17 23.94 -7.36
C GLY A 134 16.01 25.22 -8.19
N ASN A 135 15.24 25.16 -9.28
CA ASN A 135 15.02 26.30 -10.18
C ASN A 135 13.77 27.12 -9.85
N VAL A 136 13.08 26.83 -8.75
CA VAL A 136 11.83 27.52 -8.40
C VAL A 136 12.14 28.83 -7.66
N PRO A 137 11.83 30.02 -8.23
CA PRO A 137 12.18 31.30 -7.62
C PRO A 137 11.60 31.46 -6.23
N ALA A 138 12.40 31.98 -5.29
CA ALA A 138 11.98 32.21 -3.91
C ALA A 138 10.86 33.27 -3.79
N SER A 139 10.71 34.14 -4.78
CA SER A 139 9.71 35.21 -4.82
C SER A 139 8.30 34.78 -5.21
N LEU A 140 8.10 33.51 -5.62
CA LEU A 140 6.77 33.02 -5.99
C LEU A 140 5.84 32.96 -4.77
N SER A 141 4.56 33.26 -5.01
CA SER A 141 3.49 32.95 -4.05
C SER A 141 3.48 31.45 -3.71
N ASN A 142 2.82 31.05 -2.63
CA ASN A 142 2.82 29.64 -2.24
C ASN A 142 2.15 28.79 -3.32
N ILE A 143 0.98 29.21 -3.81
CA ILE A 143 0.28 28.50 -4.88
C ILE A 143 1.08 28.45 -6.19
N ASP A 144 1.78 29.53 -6.57
CA ASP A 144 2.57 29.52 -7.81
C ASP A 144 3.81 28.64 -7.67
N ARG A 145 4.40 28.57 -6.47
CA ARG A 145 5.47 27.62 -6.16
C ARG A 145 4.98 26.17 -6.29
N GLU A 146 3.82 25.83 -5.73
CA GLU A 146 3.25 24.49 -5.84
C GLU A 146 2.97 24.12 -7.30
N LYS A 147 2.36 25.04 -8.06
CA LYS A 147 2.11 24.85 -9.50
C LYS A 147 3.41 24.67 -10.30
N ALA A 148 4.47 25.42 -9.97
CA ALA A 148 5.76 25.27 -10.61
C ALA A 148 6.39 23.90 -10.35
N ILE A 149 6.33 23.42 -9.09
CA ILE A 149 6.81 22.08 -8.72
C ILE A 149 6.02 20.99 -9.44
N ASP A 150 4.69 21.06 -9.42
CA ASP A 150 3.80 20.11 -10.11
C ASP A 150 4.07 20.11 -11.63
N ARG A 151 4.22 21.28 -12.26
CA ARG A 151 4.56 21.38 -13.68
C ARG A 151 5.93 20.77 -14.00
N ASN A 152 6.95 21.01 -13.15
CA ASN A 152 8.27 20.41 -13.32
C ASN A 152 8.22 18.89 -13.23
N ILE A 153 7.47 18.35 -12.26
CA ILE A 153 7.24 16.91 -12.10
C ILE A 153 6.56 16.33 -13.33
N LYS A 154 5.46 16.94 -13.80
CA LYS A 154 4.74 16.46 -14.98
C LYS A 154 5.60 16.49 -16.24
N THR A 155 6.43 17.52 -16.40
CA THR A 155 7.37 17.64 -17.53
C THR A 155 8.39 16.50 -17.50
N LEU A 156 8.97 16.22 -16.34
CA LEU A 156 9.92 15.12 -16.14
C LEU A 156 9.33 13.74 -16.43
N VAL A 157 8.03 13.56 -16.12
CA VAL A 157 7.28 12.35 -16.42
C VAL A 157 6.99 12.25 -17.92
N ASP A 158 6.48 13.31 -18.54
CA ASP A 158 6.19 13.35 -19.98
C ASP A 158 7.44 13.07 -20.82
N GLU A 159 8.56 13.74 -20.52
CA GLU A 159 9.86 13.49 -21.16
C GLU A 159 10.28 12.02 -21.09
N CYS A 160 10.01 11.37 -19.96
CA CYS A 160 10.41 10.00 -19.67
C CYS A 160 9.50 8.96 -20.36
N GLU A 161 8.20 9.24 -20.43
CA GLU A 161 7.20 8.32 -21.02
C GLU A 161 7.07 8.48 -22.53
N LYS A 162 7.53 9.60 -23.11
CA LYS A 162 7.43 9.90 -24.55
C LYS A 162 7.97 8.82 -25.49
N PRO A 163 9.09 8.13 -25.20
CA PRO A 163 9.56 7.00 -26.04
C PRO A 163 8.63 5.79 -26.05
N GLY A 164 7.69 5.69 -25.10
CA GLY A 164 6.76 4.57 -24.94
C GLY A 164 7.36 3.36 -24.22
N GLY A 165 6.50 2.44 -23.78
CA GLY A 165 6.90 1.17 -23.13
C GLY A 165 7.37 1.30 -21.67
N VAL A 166 7.38 2.51 -21.12
CA VAL A 166 7.77 2.78 -19.74
C VAL A 166 6.70 3.61 -19.02
N ARG A 167 6.66 3.46 -17.70
CA ARG A 167 5.96 4.34 -16.77
C ARG A 167 6.98 5.02 -15.89
N CYS A 168 6.83 6.33 -15.70
CA CYS A 168 7.76 7.13 -14.92
C CYS A 168 7.06 7.82 -13.76
N ARG A 169 7.80 7.95 -12.67
CA ARG A 169 7.33 8.59 -11.44
C ARG A 169 8.43 9.45 -10.84
N VAL A 170 8.08 10.68 -10.46
CA VAL A 170 8.94 11.53 -9.61
C VAL A 170 8.39 11.48 -8.19
N ALA A 171 9.20 11.02 -7.25
CA ALA A 171 8.82 10.88 -5.84
C ALA A 171 9.64 11.84 -4.97
N SER A 172 8.98 12.42 -3.97
CA SER A 172 9.59 13.30 -2.96
C SER A 172 10.09 12.48 -1.77
N PHE A 173 11.32 12.71 -1.36
CA PHE A 173 11.99 12.10 -0.21
C PHE A 173 12.35 13.17 0.81
N PHE A 174 12.35 12.77 2.10
CA PHE A 174 12.59 13.66 3.23
C PHE A 174 11.77 14.96 3.11
N GLU A 175 10.46 14.79 2.91
CA GLU A 175 9.48 15.88 2.85
C GLU A 175 9.85 17.02 1.89
N GLY A 176 10.39 16.67 0.71
CA GLY A 176 10.74 17.63 -0.36
C GLY A 176 12.21 18.05 -0.39
N SER A 177 13.07 17.48 0.46
CA SER A 177 14.51 17.74 0.40
C SER A 177 15.18 17.12 -0.82
N GLN A 178 14.62 16.03 -1.33
CA GLN A 178 15.16 15.30 -2.47
C GLN A 178 14.02 14.77 -3.35
N TYR A 179 14.22 14.76 -4.67
CA TYR A 179 13.30 14.19 -5.63
C TYR A 179 14.04 13.19 -6.51
N LEU A 180 13.54 11.96 -6.58
CA LEU A 180 14.07 10.93 -7.48
C LEU A 180 13.04 10.62 -8.56
N ARG A 181 13.50 10.53 -9.81
CA ARG A 181 12.73 10.02 -10.94
C ARG A 181 13.04 8.54 -11.12
N THR A 182 12.02 7.70 -11.03
CA THR A 182 12.11 6.27 -11.33
C THR A 182 11.50 6.02 -12.71
N THR A 183 12.26 5.34 -13.56
CA THR A 183 11.80 4.81 -14.86
C THR A 183 11.53 3.32 -14.70
N GLN A 184 10.36 2.87 -15.13
CA GLN A 184 9.98 1.47 -15.03
C GLN A 184 9.45 0.96 -16.36
N MET A 185 9.93 -0.19 -16.84
CA MET A 185 9.29 -0.91 -17.93
C MET A 185 7.90 -1.34 -17.48
N GLU A 186 6.88 -1.02 -18.27
CA GLU A 186 5.47 -1.32 -17.96
C GLU A 186 5.03 -2.57 -18.73
N ILE A 187 5.19 -3.74 -18.14
CA ILE A 187 4.70 -5.01 -18.72
C ILE A 187 3.18 -5.07 -18.58
N ARG A 188 2.47 -5.27 -19.70
CA ARG A 188 1.00 -5.22 -19.78
C ARG A 188 0.32 -6.57 -20.02
N ASP A 189 1.07 -7.58 -20.46
CA ASP A 189 0.61 -8.98 -20.48
C ASP A 189 1.15 -9.69 -19.23
N VAL A 190 0.27 -9.82 -18.24
CA VAL A 190 0.52 -10.53 -16.99
C VAL A 190 -0.44 -11.70 -16.93
N ARG A 191 0.06 -12.90 -16.63
CA ARG A 191 -0.75 -14.12 -16.58
C ARG A 191 -0.66 -14.78 -15.22
N LEU A 192 -1.79 -15.30 -14.74
CA LEU A 192 -1.87 -16.18 -13.59
C LEU A 192 -1.30 -17.54 -13.98
N VAL A 193 -0.31 -18.01 -13.21
CA VAL A 193 0.34 -19.31 -13.40
C VAL A 193 -0.11 -20.27 -12.33
N TYR A 194 -0.09 -19.82 -11.08
CA TYR A 194 -0.47 -20.66 -9.96
C TYR A 194 -0.97 -19.83 -8.78
N ALA A 195 -2.04 -20.26 -8.16
CA ALA A 195 -2.45 -19.80 -6.85
C ALA A 195 -3.03 -20.99 -6.08
N PRO A 196 -2.65 -21.17 -4.80
CA PRO A 196 -3.23 -22.21 -3.97
C PRO A 196 -4.72 -21.91 -3.73
N ALA A 197 -5.46 -22.92 -3.26
CA ALA A 197 -6.86 -22.77 -2.88
C ALA A 197 -7.08 -21.67 -1.82
N LEU A 198 -8.26 -21.04 -1.78
CA LEU A 198 -8.59 -20.00 -0.79
C LEU A 198 -8.32 -20.47 0.65
N GLY A 199 -8.63 -21.73 0.94
CA GLY A 199 -8.38 -22.37 2.23
C GLY A 199 -6.90 -22.51 2.63
N ILE A 200 -5.97 -22.17 1.74
CA ILE A 200 -4.54 -22.05 1.99
C ILE A 200 -4.14 -20.57 1.89
N GLY A 201 -4.49 -19.93 0.76
CA GLY A 201 -4.08 -18.57 0.39
C GLY A 201 -4.68 -17.45 1.25
N ASP A 202 -5.79 -17.72 1.95
CA ASP A 202 -6.48 -16.81 2.87
C ASP A 202 -7.01 -17.59 4.10
N PHE A 203 -6.31 -18.65 4.52
CA PHE A 203 -6.68 -19.45 5.68
C PHE A 203 -6.76 -18.56 6.94
N GLY A 204 -7.93 -18.57 7.58
CA GLY A 204 -8.27 -17.74 8.72
C GLY A 204 -8.92 -16.39 8.39
N GLY A 205 -8.97 -15.99 7.11
CA GLY A 205 -9.74 -14.86 6.60
C GLY A 205 -9.57 -13.56 7.40
N GLU A 206 -10.67 -12.85 7.65
CA GLU A 206 -10.63 -11.60 8.41
C GLU A 206 -10.44 -11.81 9.92
N THR A 207 -10.80 -12.98 10.45
CA THR A 207 -10.60 -13.35 11.86
C THR A 207 -9.11 -13.34 12.19
N ASP A 208 -8.33 -14.11 11.45
CA ASP A 208 -6.89 -14.04 11.47
C ASP A 208 -6.45 -12.97 10.47
N ASN A 209 -6.88 -11.71 10.49
CA ASN A 209 -6.21 -10.64 9.73
C ASN A 209 -5.48 -9.74 10.72
N TRP A 210 -4.25 -9.30 10.46
CA TRP A 210 -3.37 -8.66 11.46
C TRP A 210 -3.06 -9.50 12.72
N MET A 211 -3.43 -10.77 12.77
CA MET A 211 -3.27 -11.61 13.97
C MET A 211 -2.06 -12.54 13.88
N TRP A 212 -1.46 -12.82 15.04
CA TRP A 212 -0.55 -13.93 15.28
C TRP A 212 -1.04 -14.74 16.49
N PRO A 213 -0.98 -16.09 16.52
CA PRO A 213 -0.35 -17.01 15.56
C PRO A 213 -1.07 -17.11 14.21
N ARG A 214 -0.28 -17.21 13.12
CA ARG A 214 -0.79 -17.28 11.73
C ARG A 214 -0.40 -18.57 11.00
N HIS A 215 -1.26 -19.02 10.09
CA HIS A 215 -1.04 -20.25 9.31
C HIS A 215 -1.53 -20.10 7.86
N THR A 216 -1.19 -18.98 7.21
CA THR A 216 -1.74 -18.62 5.88
C THR A 216 -0.68 -18.77 4.81
N GLY A 217 -0.94 -19.61 3.81
CA GLY A 217 -0.10 -19.73 2.61
C GLY A 217 -0.32 -18.59 1.63
N ASP A 218 -0.08 -17.34 2.04
CA ASP A 218 -0.41 -16.15 1.25
C ASP A 218 0.62 -15.89 0.12
N TRP A 219 0.53 -16.69 -0.94
CA TRP A 219 1.37 -16.55 -2.13
C TRP A 219 0.67 -16.98 -3.42
N SER A 220 1.13 -16.44 -4.53
CA SER A 220 0.73 -16.83 -5.88
C SER A 220 1.88 -16.59 -6.86
N TYR A 221 1.83 -17.28 -8.00
CA TYR A 221 2.71 -17.07 -9.13
C TYR A 221 1.95 -16.47 -10.31
N LEU A 222 2.55 -15.41 -10.85
CA LEU A 222 2.21 -14.79 -12.12
C LEU A 222 3.36 -15.01 -13.11
N ARG A 223 3.16 -14.69 -14.38
CA ARG A 223 4.23 -14.61 -15.38
C ARG A 223 4.11 -13.36 -16.21
N ALA A 224 5.25 -12.72 -16.42
CA ALA A 224 5.40 -11.58 -17.31
C ALA A 224 5.56 -12.03 -18.76
N TYR A 225 4.83 -11.41 -19.68
CA TYR A 225 4.93 -11.63 -21.12
C TYR A 225 5.21 -10.33 -21.87
N VAL A 226 5.95 -10.45 -22.97
CA VAL A 226 6.30 -9.36 -23.87
C VAL A 226 6.07 -9.77 -25.33
N GLY A 227 6.06 -8.80 -26.24
CA GLY A 227 6.08 -9.09 -27.67
C GLY A 227 7.35 -9.86 -28.05
N LYS A 228 7.34 -10.52 -29.21
CA LYS A 228 8.53 -11.25 -29.74
C LYS A 228 9.74 -10.32 -29.97
N ASP A 229 9.53 -9.01 -30.01
CA ASP A 229 10.57 -7.97 -30.08
C ASP A 229 11.15 -7.60 -28.70
N GLY A 230 10.71 -8.25 -27.62
CA GLY A 230 11.12 -8.00 -26.25
C GLY A 230 10.46 -6.78 -25.60
N LYS A 231 9.55 -6.08 -26.30
CA LYS A 231 8.91 -4.87 -25.78
C LYS A 231 7.58 -5.16 -25.11
N PRO A 232 7.11 -4.30 -24.18
CA PRO A 232 5.81 -4.50 -23.56
C PRO A 232 4.67 -4.44 -24.58
N ALA A 233 3.86 -5.48 -24.58
CA ALA A 233 2.68 -5.62 -25.40
C ALA A 233 1.47 -5.90 -24.51
N ASP A 234 0.28 -5.58 -25.02
CA ASP A 234 -0.96 -6.08 -24.42
C ASP A 234 -1.09 -7.58 -24.67
N PHE A 235 -2.02 -8.25 -23.99
CA PHE A 235 -2.22 -9.69 -24.13
C PHE A 235 -2.35 -10.13 -25.59
N SER A 236 -1.53 -11.11 -25.96
CA SER A 236 -1.62 -11.84 -27.22
C SER A 236 -1.14 -13.27 -27.01
N LYS A 237 -1.76 -14.23 -27.69
CA LYS A 237 -1.28 -15.62 -27.69
C LYS A 237 0.12 -15.76 -28.31
N ASP A 238 0.54 -14.79 -29.12
CA ASP A 238 1.87 -14.75 -29.73
C ASP A 238 2.96 -14.15 -28.83
N ASN A 239 2.58 -13.54 -27.70
CA ASN A 239 3.57 -13.01 -26.77
C ASN A 239 4.38 -14.15 -26.15
N VAL A 240 5.63 -13.83 -25.80
CA VAL A 240 6.59 -14.78 -25.22
C VAL A 240 6.90 -14.38 -23.77
N PRO A 241 7.31 -15.34 -22.92
CA PRO A 241 7.74 -15.03 -21.57
C PRO A 241 8.84 -13.97 -21.57
N TYR A 242 8.74 -13.02 -20.64
CA TYR A 242 9.77 -12.03 -20.42
C TYR A 242 11.02 -12.69 -19.81
N HIS A 243 12.20 -12.30 -20.29
CA HIS A 243 13.47 -12.75 -19.75
C HIS A 243 14.06 -11.64 -18.84
N PRO A 244 13.89 -11.73 -17.51
CA PRO A 244 14.40 -10.72 -16.60
C PRO A 244 15.93 -10.76 -16.53
N ALA A 245 16.55 -9.59 -16.29
CA ALA A 245 18.00 -9.48 -16.14
C ALA A 245 18.51 -10.17 -14.86
N HIS A 246 17.68 -10.19 -13.81
CA HIS A 246 17.99 -10.78 -12.51
C HIS A 246 16.79 -11.56 -11.97
N ILE A 247 17.09 -12.63 -11.24
CA ILE A 247 16.10 -13.50 -10.58
C ILE A 247 16.57 -13.79 -9.17
N LEU A 248 15.62 -14.03 -8.25
CA LEU A 248 15.93 -14.53 -6.93
C LEU A 248 16.03 -16.05 -6.95
N LYS A 249 17.07 -16.58 -6.32
CA LYS A 249 17.15 -18.00 -6.02
C LYS A 249 16.23 -18.33 -4.83
N VAL A 250 15.37 -19.33 -4.99
CA VAL A 250 14.49 -19.80 -3.91
C VAL A 250 15.28 -20.66 -2.92
N SER A 251 15.20 -20.34 -1.64
CA SER A 251 15.80 -21.12 -0.56
C SER A 251 14.97 -22.38 -0.31
N THR A 252 15.65 -23.51 -0.15
CA THR A 252 15.06 -24.77 0.36
C THR A 252 15.32 -24.95 1.86
N GLU A 253 15.97 -23.97 2.48
CA GLU A 253 16.26 -23.93 3.92
C GLU A 253 15.31 -22.97 4.60
N SER A 254 14.68 -23.44 5.68
CA SER A 254 13.84 -22.61 6.55
C SER A 254 14.67 -21.59 7.31
N VAL A 255 14.02 -20.52 7.76
CA VAL A 255 14.62 -19.56 8.69
C VAL A 255 14.39 -19.99 10.13
N ASN A 256 15.33 -19.69 11.02
CA ASN A 256 15.27 -20.07 12.42
C ASN A 256 15.35 -18.85 13.36
N PRO A 257 14.92 -18.97 14.63
CA PRO A 257 14.95 -17.87 15.57
C PRO A 257 16.35 -17.25 15.68
N GLY A 258 16.45 -15.94 15.47
CA GLY A 258 17.69 -15.17 15.46
C GLY A 258 18.39 -15.05 14.10
N ASP A 259 17.94 -15.78 13.08
CA ASP A 259 18.51 -15.67 11.73
C ASP A 259 18.23 -14.29 11.13
N PHE A 260 19.20 -13.80 10.35
CA PHE A 260 19.09 -12.55 9.61
C PHE A 260 18.07 -12.66 8.47
N VAL A 261 17.25 -11.64 8.33
CA VAL A 261 16.35 -11.46 7.19
C VAL A 261 16.39 -10.02 6.67
N LEU A 262 16.23 -9.86 5.36
CA LEU A 262 16.13 -8.58 4.66
C LEU A 262 14.90 -8.59 3.75
N VAL A 263 14.10 -7.53 3.79
CA VAL A 263 12.95 -7.35 2.89
C VAL A 263 13.23 -6.17 1.97
N ALA A 264 13.00 -6.38 0.68
CA ALA A 264 13.04 -5.34 -0.33
C ALA A 264 11.64 -5.18 -0.96
N GLY A 265 11.10 -3.97 -0.98
CA GLY A 265 9.69 -3.77 -1.35
C GLY A 265 9.31 -2.32 -1.60
N TYR A 266 8.03 -2.09 -1.92
CA TYR A 266 7.47 -0.77 -2.25
C TYR A 266 6.50 -0.29 -1.16
N PRO A 267 6.98 0.02 0.08
CA PRO A 267 6.13 0.50 1.16
C PRO A 267 5.36 1.76 0.76
N GLY A 268 4.07 1.78 1.04
CA GLY A 268 3.13 2.80 0.61
C GLY A 268 3.39 4.15 1.28
N ARG A 269 3.07 4.28 2.57
CA ARG A 269 3.19 5.54 3.32
C ARG A 269 3.51 5.31 4.79
N THR A 270 4.35 6.17 5.35
CA THR A 270 4.55 6.31 6.81
C THR A 270 4.52 7.79 7.18
N PHE A 271 4.48 8.08 8.47
CA PHE A 271 4.25 9.42 9.04
C PHE A 271 5.20 9.71 10.22
N ARG A 272 6.42 9.17 10.18
CA ARG A 272 7.37 9.15 11.29
C ARG A 272 7.92 10.52 11.64
N TYR A 273 7.91 11.44 10.68
CA TYR A 273 8.41 12.80 10.86
C TYR A 273 7.31 13.83 11.11
N ARG A 274 6.04 13.43 11.21
CA ARG A 274 4.95 14.34 11.59
C ARG A 274 5.17 14.97 12.97
N THR A 275 4.79 16.23 13.11
CA THR A 275 4.90 17.00 14.35
C THR A 275 3.88 16.56 15.39
N ALA A 276 4.09 16.93 16.65
CA ALA A 276 3.17 16.69 17.77
C ALA A 276 1.77 17.26 17.48
N ALA A 277 1.68 18.43 16.86
CA ALA A 277 0.40 19.04 16.49
C ALA A 277 -0.33 18.21 15.43
N GLU A 278 0.39 17.70 14.42
CA GLU A 278 -0.19 16.86 13.37
C GLU A 278 -0.69 15.52 13.93
N VAL A 279 0.17 14.80 14.67
CA VAL A 279 -0.23 13.51 15.26
C VAL A 279 -1.31 13.69 16.33
N GLY A 280 -1.28 14.81 17.08
CA GLY A 280 -2.32 15.15 18.04
C GLY A 280 -3.68 15.34 17.36
N ASN A 281 -3.73 16.01 16.21
CA ASN A 281 -4.97 16.14 15.43
C ASN A 281 -5.47 14.79 14.88
N MET A 282 -4.55 13.92 14.45
CA MET A 282 -4.92 12.57 14.00
C MET A 282 -5.56 11.76 15.14
N GLN A 283 -4.94 11.79 16.33
CA GLN A 283 -5.41 11.05 17.51
C GLN A 283 -6.75 11.57 18.04
N SER A 284 -6.91 12.90 18.12
CA SER A 284 -8.05 13.53 18.78
C SER A 284 -9.24 13.79 17.87
N TYR A 285 -9.04 13.86 16.54
CA TYR A 285 -10.08 14.24 15.59
C TYR A 285 -10.15 13.30 14.38
N SER A 286 -9.10 13.21 13.56
CA SER A 286 -9.21 12.61 12.22
C SER A 286 -9.52 11.10 12.26
N TYR A 287 -8.84 10.34 13.12
CA TYR A 287 -9.07 8.89 13.24
C TYR A 287 -10.37 8.56 13.97
N PRO A 288 -10.70 9.15 15.14
CA PRO A 288 -11.98 8.91 15.80
C PRO A 288 -13.18 9.20 14.90
N LEU A 289 -13.15 10.29 14.15
CA LEU A 289 -14.25 10.66 13.26
C LEU A 289 -14.37 9.70 12.06
N THR A 290 -13.24 9.28 11.49
CA THR A 290 -13.22 8.25 10.42
C THR A 290 -13.79 6.93 10.92
N ILE A 291 -13.42 6.51 12.14
CA ILE A 291 -13.93 5.29 12.76
C ILE A 291 -15.45 5.38 12.93
N LYS A 292 -15.95 6.49 13.48
CA LYS A 292 -17.39 6.73 13.62
C LYS A 292 -18.11 6.63 12.28
N TYR A 293 -17.67 7.38 11.28
CA TYR A 293 -18.34 7.47 9.99
C TYR A 293 -18.27 6.19 9.16
N ALA A 294 -17.15 5.47 9.19
CA ALA A 294 -17.06 4.16 8.56
C ALA A 294 -17.96 3.12 9.26
N THR A 295 -18.04 3.16 10.60
CA THR A 295 -18.91 2.27 11.39
C THR A 295 -20.38 2.51 11.06
N ASP A 296 -20.82 3.76 11.12
CA ASP A 296 -22.22 4.12 10.86
C ASP A 296 -22.63 3.78 9.42
N LEU A 297 -21.77 4.07 8.44
CA LEU A 297 -22.02 3.69 7.05
C LEU A 297 -22.09 2.16 6.90
N ASN A 298 -21.19 1.39 7.51
CA ASN A 298 -21.22 -0.07 7.43
C ASN A 298 -22.49 -0.65 8.05
N ASN A 299 -22.96 -0.11 9.17
CA ASN A 299 -24.21 -0.53 9.79
C ASN A 299 -25.39 -0.32 8.84
N ILE A 300 -25.49 0.87 8.22
CA ILE A 300 -26.52 1.17 7.21
C ILE A 300 -26.49 0.16 6.05
N LEU A 301 -25.30 -0.08 5.49
CA LEU A 301 -25.15 -0.96 4.32
C LEU A 301 -25.44 -2.43 4.65
N ARG A 302 -25.01 -2.90 5.82
CA ARG A 302 -25.30 -4.26 6.31
C ARG A 302 -26.79 -4.44 6.56
N ASP A 303 -27.44 -3.46 7.19
CA ASP A 303 -28.88 -3.49 7.47
C ASP A 303 -29.71 -3.62 6.18
N LEU A 304 -29.34 -2.89 5.13
CA LEU A 304 -29.98 -3.00 3.82
C LEU A 304 -29.74 -4.36 3.14
N GLY A 305 -28.57 -4.97 3.38
CA GLY A 305 -28.21 -6.27 2.83
C GLY A 305 -28.85 -7.47 3.54
N LYS A 306 -29.27 -7.33 4.82
CA LYS A 306 -29.70 -8.45 5.70
C LYS A 306 -30.67 -9.45 5.05
N ASN A 307 -31.62 -8.96 4.26
CA ASN A 307 -32.66 -9.78 3.62
C ASN A 307 -32.63 -9.70 2.09
N ASN A 308 -31.55 -9.19 1.50
CA ASN A 308 -31.43 -9.06 0.05
C ASN A 308 -29.99 -9.35 -0.40
N LYS A 309 -29.80 -10.56 -0.94
CA LYS A 309 -28.47 -11.04 -1.35
C LYS A 309 -27.83 -10.19 -2.45
N ALA A 310 -28.61 -9.63 -3.36
CA ALA A 310 -28.07 -8.77 -4.41
C ALA A 310 -27.52 -7.45 -3.83
N VAL A 311 -28.21 -6.87 -2.84
CA VAL A 311 -27.77 -5.66 -2.12
C VAL A 311 -26.55 -5.95 -1.26
N GLU A 312 -26.55 -7.09 -0.55
CA GLU A 312 -25.40 -7.56 0.22
C GLU A 312 -24.14 -7.66 -0.67
N ILE A 313 -24.24 -8.31 -1.83
CA ILE A 313 -23.15 -8.48 -2.78
C ILE A 313 -22.67 -7.12 -3.32
N ALA A 314 -23.58 -6.23 -3.71
CA ALA A 314 -23.24 -4.91 -4.23
C ALA A 314 -22.46 -4.05 -3.20
N ASN A 315 -22.73 -4.25 -1.91
CA ASN A 315 -22.10 -3.50 -0.82
C ASN A 315 -20.86 -4.18 -0.22
N ALA A 316 -20.63 -5.47 -0.49
CA ALA A 316 -19.58 -6.27 0.16
C ALA A 316 -18.19 -5.61 0.10
N ASN A 317 -17.77 -5.12 -1.08
CA ASN A 317 -16.47 -4.45 -1.24
C ASN A 317 -16.36 -3.14 -0.44
N ARG A 318 -17.46 -2.37 -0.35
CA ARG A 318 -17.49 -1.12 0.42
C ARG A 318 -17.40 -1.40 1.91
N ILE A 319 -18.16 -2.40 2.38
CA ILE A 319 -18.15 -2.86 3.77
C ILE A 319 -16.76 -3.36 4.15
N LYS A 320 -16.17 -4.26 3.35
CA LYS A 320 -14.81 -4.79 3.57
C LYS A 320 -13.76 -3.67 3.61
N GLY A 321 -13.80 -2.73 2.67
CA GLY A 321 -12.86 -1.60 2.66
C GLY A 321 -12.98 -0.70 3.91
N ASN A 322 -14.20 -0.48 4.39
CA ASN A 322 -14.45 0.24 5.64
C ASN A 322 -13.98 -0.58 6.85
N ASP A 323 -14.29 -1.87 6.93
CA ASP A 323 -13.90 -2.74 8.06
C ASP A 323 -12.37 -2.81 8.19
N ASN A 324 -11.64 -2.90 7.08
CA ASN A 324 -10.17 -2.82 7.09
C ASN A 324 -9.68 -1.47 7.63
N THR A 325 -10.32 -0.37 7.22
CA THR A 325 -10.01 0.97 7.75
C THR A 325 -10.30 1.05 9.25
N LEU A 326 -11.42 0.49 9.71
CA LEU A 326 -11.79 0.45 11.13
C LEU A 326 -10.76 -0.31 11.95
N LYS A 327 -10.36 -1.50 11.52
CA LYS A 327 -9.37 -2.34 12.20
C LYS A 327 -8.02 -1.64 12.29
N ASN A 328 -7.54 -1.10 11.16
CA ASN A 328 -6.28 -0.36 11.11
C ASN A 328 -6.33 0.87 12.04
N TYR A 329 -7.31 1.77 11.90
CA TYR A 329 -7.33 3.02 12.65
C TYR A 329 -7.62 2.80 14.14
N THR A 330 -8.42 1.79 14.49
CA THR A 330 -8.64 1.42 15.91
C THR A 330 -7.34 0.90 16.52
N GLY A 331 -6.66 -0.04 15.85
CA GLY A 331 -5.36 -0.56 16.31
C GLY A 331 -4.29 0.53 16.36
N THR A 332 -4.27 1.43 15.38
CA THR A 332 -3.37 2.60 15.37
C THR A 332 -3.64 3.50 16.57
N LEU A 333 -4.89 3.85 16.87
CA LEU A 333 -5.24 4.67 18.05
C LEU A 333 -4.86 3.98 19.37
N THR A 334 -5.02 2.67 19.46
CA THR A 334 -4.50 1.88 20.59
C THR A 334 -2.97 2.05 20.68
N GLY A 335 -2.25 1.95 19.57
CA GLY A 335 -0.81 2.21 19.50
C GLY A 335 -0.42 3.64 19.91
N PHE A 336 -1.19 4.66 19.50
CA PHE A 336 -0.96 6.05 19.91
C PHE A 336 -0.95 6.21 21.43
N ASN A 337 -1.89 5.56 22.10
CA ASN A 337 -1.99 5.58 23.56
C ASN A 337 -0.87 4.77 24.21
N ASN A 338 -0.63 3.54 23.74
CA ASN A 338 0.34 2.62 24.33
C ASN A 338 1.78 3.09 24.17
N PHE A 339 2.14 3.67 23.02
CA PHE A 339 3.49 4.16 22.75
C PHE A 339 3.65 5.64 23.09
N HIS A 340 2.61 6.32 23.59
CA HIS A 340 2.64 7.75 23.89
C HIS A 340 3.17 8.59 22.71
N ILE A 341 2.71 8.32 21.49
CA ILE A 341 3.29 8.86 20.24
C ILE A 341 3.36 10.39 20.24
N VAL A 342 2.30 11.06 20.71
CA VAL A 342 2.27 12.53 20.82
C VAL A 342 3.37 13.04 21.76
N ALA A 343 3.55 12.41 22.92
CA ALA A 343 4.59 12.79 23.87
C ALA A 343 6.00 12.54 23.30
N GLN A 344 6.19 11.47 22.54
CA GLN A 344 7.46 11.24 21.83
C GLN A 344 7.76 12.35 20.81
N ARG A 345 6.75 12.86 20.11
CA ARG A 345 6.92 13.99 19.18
C ARG A 345 7.24 15.28 19.92
N GLN A 346 6.53 15.59 21.00
CA GLN A 346 6.83 16.73 21.85
C GLN A 346 8.27 16.68 22.37
N LYS A 347 8.73 15.50 22.80
CA LYS A 347 10.11 15.30 23.23
C LYS A 347 11.10 15.57 22.10
N ARG A 348 10.89 14.99 20.91
CA ARG A 348 11.76 15.21 19.74
C ARG A 348 11.83 16.70 19.37
N GLU A 349 10.71 17.41 19.42
CA GLU A 349 10.66 18.84 19.13
C GLU A 349 11.42 19.67 20.16
N ALA A 350 11.32 19.31 21.46
CA ALA A 350 12.10 19.93 22.51
C ALA A 350 13.61 19.66 22.37
N ASP A 351 13.99 18.41 22.05
CA ASP A 351 15.38 18.04 21.80
C ASP A 351 15.95 18.81 20.59
N LEU A 352 15.15 18.95 19.51
CA LEU A 352 15.55 19.72 18.34
C LEU A 352 15.72 21.21 18.66
N ALA A 353 14.82 21.80 19.44
CA ALA A 353 14.93 23.19 19.88
C ALA A 353 16.20 23.41 20.74
N ALA A 354 16.51 22.48 21.65
CA ALA A 354 17.74 22.53 22.45
C ALA A 354 19.00 22.38 21.60
N TYR A 355 18.98 21.51 20.60
CA TYR A 355 20.07 21.39 19.62
C TYR A 355 20.29 22.70 18.85
N ILE A 356 19.22 23.30 18.32
CA ILE A 356 19.31 24.57 17.58
C ILE A 356 19.85 25.70 18.45
N ALA A 357 19.44 25.79 19.72
CA ALA A 357 19.91 26.81 20.65
C ALA A 357 21.40 26.68 21.01
N SER A 358 21.93 25.46 20.99
CA SER A 358 23.32 25.16 21.38
C SER A 358 24.32 25.15 20.21
N HIS A 359 23.84 25.20 18.96
CA HIS A 359 24.65 25.07 17.75
C HIS A 359 24.46 26.30 16.83
N PRO A 360 25.45 27.23 16.75
CA PRO A 360 25.32 28.45 15.96
C PRO A 360 25.00 28.23 14.48
N ASP A 361 25.50 27.14 13.89
CA ASP A 361 25.25 26.72 12.50
C ASP A 361 23.81 26.23 12.27
N ALA A 362 23.10 25.84 13.33
CA ALA A 362 21.70 25.45 13.31
C ALA A 362 20.73 26.64 13.49
N ALA A 363 21.22 27.86 13.74
CA ALA A 363 20.39 29.05 13.98
C ALA A 363 19.40 29.36 12.84
N LYS A 364 19.71 28.95 11.61
CA LYS A 364 18.84 29.07 10.42
C LYS A 364 17.54 28.26 10.53
N TYR A 365 17.42 27.32 11.47
CA TYR A 365 16.24 26.48 11.67
C TYR A 365 15.30 26.95 12.79
N LYS A 366 15.65 28.02 13.52
CA LYS A 366 14.96 28.43 14.76
C LYS A 366 13.43 28.63 14.63
N ASP A 367 12.96 29.06 13.47
CA ASP A 367 11.55 29.39 13.25
C ASP A 367 10.75 28.27 12.57
N VAL A 368 11.41 27.18 12.16
CA VAL A 368 10.81 26.11 11.34
C VAL A 368 9.60 25.48 12.04
N MET A 369 9.72 25.14 13.33
CA MET A 369 8.61 24.54 14.08
C MET A 369 7.42 25.48 14.25
N ASN A 370 7.68 26.77 14.50
CA ASN A 370 6.63 27.78 14.63
C ASN A 370 5.86 27.93 13.30
N GLN A 371 6.58 27.93 12.17
CA GLN A 371 5.96 28.02 10.85
C GLN A 371 5.14 26.77 10.51
N ILE A 372 5.62 25.56 10.81
CA ILE A 372 4.85 24.32 10.61
C ILE A 372 3.58 24.35 11.46
N ASN A 373 3.68 24.73 12.74
CA ASN A 373 2.53 24.77 13.64
C ASN A 373 1.49 25.81 13.20
N ALA A 374 1.92 26.99 12.72
CA ALA A 374 1.00 28.00 12.18
C ALA A 374 0.25 27.48 10.94
N LEU A 375 0.94 26.83 10.01
CA LEU A 375 0.31 26.23 8.83
C LEU A 375 -0.59 25.05 9.20
N GLN A 376 -0.24 24.28 10.23
CA GLN A 376 -1.10 23.21 10.74
C GLN A 376 -2.42 23.78 11.26
N GLN A 377 -2.39 24.88 12.02
CA GLN A 377 -3.61 25.57 12.48
C GLN A 377 -4.47 26.06 11.30
N GLN A 378 -3.83 26.61 10.26
CA GLN A 378 -4.54 26.99 9.03
C GLN A 378 -5.20 25.78 8.36
N SER A 379 -4.52 24.64 8.29
CA SER A 379 -5.03 23.43 7.64
C SER A 379 -6.25 22.82 8.33
N ILE A 380 -6.38 23.00 9.65
CA ILE A 380 -7.50 22.43 10.42
C ILE A 380 -8.67 23.40 10.62
N ALA A 381 -8.52 24.67 10.20
CA ALA A 381 -9.54 25.70 10.40
C ALA A 381 -10.91 25.34 9.79
N ASN A 382 -10.93 24.61 8.67
CA ASN A 382 -12.14 24.14 7.98
C ASN A 382 -12.32 22.62 8.02
N GLN A 383 -11.61 21.92 8.91
CA GLN A 383 -11.52 20.45 8.85
C GLN A 383 -12.88 19.75 8.99
N GLN A 384 -13.82 20.31 9.75
CA GLN A 384 -15.16 19.73 9.92
C GLN A 384 -15.95 19.74 8.61
N ARG A 385 -16.04 20.91 7.97
CA ARG A 385 -16.70 21.07 6.67
C ARG A 385 -16.08 20.15 5.63
N ASP A 386 -14.75 20.19 5.52
CA ASP A 386 -14.03 19.50 4.47
C ASP A 386 -14.11 17.97 4.66
N THR A 387 -14.08 17.50 5.91
CA THR A 387 -14.29 16.07 6.23
C THR A 387 -15.70 15.63 5.85
N VAL A 388 -16.74 16.36 6.27
CA VAL A 388 -18.12 15.99 5.96
C VAL A 388 -18.39 16.04 4.46
N LEU A 389 -17.90 17.06 3.74
CA LEU A 389 -18.01 17.12 2.28
C LEU A 389 -17.35 15.90 1.61
N GLY A 390 -16.15 15.53 2.05
CA GLY A 390 -15.46 14.32 1.56
C GLY A 390 -16.30 13.05 1.78
N TRP A 391 -16.95 12.93 2.94
CA TRP A 391 -17.81 11.80 3.26
C TRP A 391 -19.14 11.79 2.51
N ILE A 392 -19.72 12.96 2.21
CA ILE A 392 -20.90 13.08 1.33
C ILE A 392 -20.58 12.44 -0.02
N VAL A 393 -19.46 12.79 -0.64
CA VAL A 393 -19.02 12.19 -1.91
C VAL A 393 -18.67 10.70 -1.76
N ARG A 394 -17.95 10.30 -0.69
CA ARG A 394 -17.53 8.90 -0.45
C ARG A 394 -18.70 7.96 -0.19
N SER A 395 -19.75 8.43 0.47
CA SER A 395 -20.92 7.64 0.86
C SER A 395 -21.84 7.30 -0.30
N SER A 396 -21.73 8.05 -1.40
CA SER A 396 -22.55 7.92 -2.61
C SER A 396 -21.66 7.56 -3.81
N PRO A 397 -21.49 6.27 -4.15
CA PRO A 397 -20.88 5.85 -5.40
C PRO A 397 -21.39 6.60 -6.64
N MET A 398 -22.68 6.93 -6.71
CA MET A 398 -23.26 7.75 -7.79
C MET A 398 -22.71 9.17 -7.78
N LEU A 399 -22.73 9.88 -6.65
CA LEU A 399 -22.18 11.24 -6.58
C LEU A 399 -20.67 11.26 -6.85
N ALA A 400 -19.93 10.23 -6.43
CA ALA A 400 -18.51 10.08 -6.74
C ALA A 400 -18.26 9.94 -8.26
N GLN A 401 -19.10 9.16 -8.97
CA GLN A 401 -19.04 9.06 -10.42
C GLN A 401 -19.40 10.39 -11.10
N ALA A 402 -20.48 11.05 -10.66
CA ALA A 402 -20.88 12.35 -11.18
C ALA A 402 -19.78 13.41 -11.00
N SER A 403 -19.16 13.46 -9.82
CA SER A 403 -18.06 14.38 -9.50
C SER A 403 -16.83 14.12 -10.36
N THR A 404 -16.50 12.84 -10.59
CA THR A 404 -15.37 12.46 -11.46
C THR A 404 -15.60 12.86 -12.91
N LEU A 405 -16.79 12.59 -13.46
CA LEU A 405 -17.15 12.94 -14.84
C LEU A 405 -17.21 14.45 -15.05
N TYR A 406 -17.80 15.18 -14.10
CA TYR A 406 -17.84 16.64 -14.15
C TYR A 406 -16.43 17.24 -14.10
N ARG A 407 -15.58 16.80 -13.16
CA ARG A 407 -14.18 17.23 -13.09
C ARG A 407 -13.42 16.88 -14.37
N LEU A 408 -13.59 15.67 -14.91
CA LEU A 408 -12.95 15.27 -16.16
C LEU A 408 -13.32 16.21 -17.31
N SER A 409 -14.58 16.63 -17.41
CA SER A 409 -15.01 17.57 -18.45
C SER A 409 -14.31 18.94 -18.34
N MET A 410 -14.10 19.44 -17.12
CA MET A 410 -13.38 20.68 -16.86
C MET A 410 -11.89 20.57 -17.22
N GLU A 411 -11.28 19.44 -16.90
CA GLU A 411 -9.87 19.19 -17.21
C GLU A 411 -9.65 18.97 -18.72
N LYS A 412 -10.57 18.28 -19.40
CA LYS A 412 -10.56 18.12 -20.86
C LYS A 412 -10.68 19.46 -21.60
N ALA A 413 -11.34 20.46 -21.02
CA ALA A 413 -11.46 21.80 -21.61
C ALA A 413 -10.14 22.59 -21.65
N LYS A 414 -9.12 22.18 -20.88
CA LYS A 414 -7.78 22.80 -20.92
C LYS A 414 -7.04 22.36 -22.19
N THR A 415 -6.39 23.33 -22.86
CA THR A 415 -5.73 23.14 -24.16
C THR A 415 -4.54 22.20 -24.09
N ALA A 416 -3.63 22.40 -23.14
CA ALA A 416 -2.45 21.56 -22.99
C ALA A 416 -2.65 20.52 -21.88
N ASP A 417 -2.24 19.27 -22.13
CA ASP A 417 -2.40 18.18 -21.16
C ASP A 417 -1.64 18.46 -19.85
N ILE A 418 -0.50 19.14 -19.94
CA ILE A 418 0.32 19.53 -18.79
C ILE A 418 -0.40 20.47 -17.81
N ASP A 419 -1.40 21.23 -18.28
CA ASP A 419 -2.18 22.16 -17.46
C ASP A 419 -3.32 21.45 -16.70
N ARG A 420 -3.60 20.19 -17.05
CA ARG A 420 -4.62 19.37 -16.39
C ARG A 420 -4.16 18.92 -15.01
N GLU A 421 -5.11 18.73 -14.11
CA GLU A 421 -4.82 18.23 -12.78
C GLU A 421 -4.22 16.82 -12.85
N SER A 422 -3.21 16.56 -12.00
CA SER A 422 -2.66 15.22 -11.83
C SER A 422 -3.78 14.22 -11.49
N GLY A 423 -3.87 13.12 -12.24
CA GLY A 423 -4.99 12.17 -12.14
C GLY A 423 -6.10 12.37 -13.17
N PHE A 424 -6.06 13.45 -13.94
CA PHE A 424 -6.98 13.76 -15.05
C PHE A 424 -6.26 14.07 -16.38
N GLN A 425 -4.94 13.84 -16.44
CA GLN A 425 -4.15 13.92 -17.67
C GLN A 425 -4.53 12.79 -18.64
N GLN A 426 -4.15 12.88 -19.92
CA GLN A 426 -4.43 11.84 -20.92
C GLN A 426 -3.94 10.46 -20.45
N ARG A 427 -2.78 10.42 -19.78
CA ARG A 427 -2.19 9.21 -19.20
C ARG A 427 -3.02 8.56 -18.10
N ASP A 428 -4.06 9.23 -17.60
CA ASP A 428 -4.95 8.76 -16.53
C ASP A 428 -6.34 8.34 -17.05
N TRP A 429 -6.70 8.73 -18.28
CA TRP A 429 -8.04 8.45 -18.84
C TRP A 429 -8.39 6.96 -18.92
N PRO A 430 -7.48 6.04 -19.30
CA PRO A 430 -7.78 4.61 -19.26
C PRO A 430 -8.21 4.15 -17.86
N ARG A 431 -7.50 4.58 -16.81
CA ARG A 431 -7.83 4.26 -15.41
C ARG A 431 -9.19 4.82 -14.99
N ILE A 432 -9.55 6.02 -15.45
CA ILE A 432 -10.87 6.62 -15.22
C ILE A 432 -11.95 5.78 -15.92
N ALA A 433 -11.73 5.39 -17.19
CA ALA A 433 -12.67 4.57 -17.96
C ALA A 433 -12.90 3.20 -17.30
N GLU A 434 -11.83 2.55 -16.85
CA GLU A 434 -11.96 1.32 -16.09
C GLU A 434 -12.72 1.53 -14.76
N GLY A 435 -12.48 2.64 -14.07
CA GLY A 435 -13.21 3.04 -12.87
C GLY A 435 -14.72 3.14 -13.12
N VAL A 436 -15.12 3.76 -14.23
CA VAL A 436 -16.53 3.87 -14.66
C VAL A 436 -17.17 2.49 -14.90
N ASN A 437 -16.42 1.56 -15.49
CA ASN A 437 -16.88 0.18 -15.68
C ASN A 437 -16.99 -0.58 -14.35
N ARG A 438 -15.95 -0.54 -13.51
CA ARG A 438 -15.91 -1.25 -12.22
C ARG A 438 -17.00 -0.79 -11.26
N ALA A 439 -17.30 0.52 -11.24
CA ALA A 439 -18.32 1.10 -10.37
C ALA A 439 -19.70 0.44 -10.53
N GLN A 440 -20.04 -0.10 -11.71
CA GLN A 440 -21.34 -0.74 -11.96
C GLN A 440 -21.65 -1.86 -10.97
N LYS A 441 -20.63 -2.62 -10.52
CA LYS A 441 -20.82 -3.73 -9.57
C LYS A 441 -21.23 -3.27 -8.16
N SER A 442 -21.01 -1.99 -7.83
CA SER A 442 -21.25 -1.41 -6.50
C SER A 442 -22.33 -0.33 -6.48
N LEU A 443 -22.98 -0.05 -7.63
CA LEU A 443 -24.05 0.94 -7.74
C LEU A 443 -25.40 0.29 -7.39
N GLU A 444 -25.74 0.30 -6.10
CA GLU A 444 -27.06 -0.08 -5.60
C GLU A 444 -27.80 1.18 -5.11
N PRO A 445 -28.85 1.64 -5.82
CA PRO A 445 -29.48 2.94 -5.55
C PRO A 445 -29.99 3.14 -4.13
N ASN A 446 -30.53 2.11 -3.47
CA ASN A 446 -31.09 2.28 -2.12
C ASN A 446 -29.98 2.49 -1.08
N SER A 447 -28.88 1.75 -1.22
CA SER A 447 -27.68 1.86 -0.39
C SER A 447 -26.94 3.17 -0.61
N ASP A 448 -26.88 3.62 -1.86
CA ASP A 448 -26.37 4.94 -2.20
C ASP A 448 -27.21 6.04 -1.53
N ARG A 449 -28.54 5.95 -1.64
CA ARG A 449 -29.49 6.92 -1.07
C ARG A 449 -29.40 6.97 0.46
N ALA A 450 -29.30 5.82 1.11
CA ALA A 450 -29.20 5.73 2.56
C ALA A 450 -27.87 6.27 3.09
N GLY A 451 -26.75 5.96 2.42
CA GLY A 451 -25.45 6.53 2.75
C GLY A 451 -25.43 8.05 2.58
N LEU A 452 -25.89 8.55 1.42
CA LEU A 452 -25.97 9.98 1.15
C LEU A 452 -26.86 10.71 2.16
N ARG A 453 -28.02 10.13 2.50
CA ARG A 453 -28.92 10.66 3.54
C ARG A 453 -28.22 10.90 4.86
N TYR A 454 -27.46 9.90 5.34
CA TYR A 454 -26.74 10.01 6.61
C TYR A 454 -25.80 11.21 6.60
N PHE A 455 -24.99 11.38 5.54
CA PHE A 455 -24.00 12.46 5.48
C PHE A 455 -24.58 13.83 5.13
N LEU A 456 -25.71 13.90 4.41
CA LEU A 456 -26.48 15.15 4.28
C LEU A 456 -27.03 15.60 5.64
N ASN A 457 -27.46 14.67 6.49
CA ASN A 457 -27.85 15.00 7.87
C ASN A 457 -26.64 15.41 8.74
N GLU A 458 -25.48 14.76 8.58
CA GLU A 458 -24.24 15.21 9.25
C GLU A 458 -23.84 16.63 8.81
N SER A 459 -24.05 16.99 7.54
CA SER A 459 -23.77 18.34 7.07
C SER A 459 -24.64 19.39 7.78
N GLN A 460 -25.90 19.06 8.08
CA GLN A 460 -26.82 19.93 8.83
C GLN A 460 -26.40 20.17 10.30
N LYS A 461 -25.51 19.34 10.85
CA LYS A 461 -25.00 19.46 12.21
C LYS A 461 -23.72 20.31 12.31
N LEU A 462 -23.13 20.68 11.17
CA LEU A 462 -21.94 21.53 11.15
C LEU A 462 -22.23 22.89 11.79
N PRO A 463 -21.28 23.52 12.50
CA PRO A 463 -21.46 24.86 13.04
C PRO A 463 -21.60 25.89 11.90
N ALA A 464 -22.18 27.06 12.17
CA ALA A 464 -22.52 28.07 11.17
C ALA A 464 -21.37 28.45 10.22
N GLY A 465 -20.14 28.59 10.74
CA GLY A 465 -18.94 28.89 9.93
C GLY A 465 -18.37 27.72 9.12
N GLN A 466 -18.93 26.51 9.27
CA GLN A 466 -18.50 25.27 8.59
C GLN A 466 -19.60 24.71 7.69
N ARG A 467 -20.72 25.41 7.49
CA ARG A 467 -21.83 24.94 6.66
C ARG A 467 -21.41 24.82 5.19
N ILE A 468 -22.12 23.96 4.44
CA ILE A 468 -21.87 23.72 3.02
C ILE A 468 -23.00 24.38 2.23
N ALA A 469 -22.82 25.65 1.87
CA ALA A 469 -23.89 26.48 1.31
C ALA A 469 -24.64 25.85 0.12
N PRO A 470 -23.98 25.26 -0.91
CA PRO A 470 -24.71 24.63 -2.01
C PRO A 470 -25.61 23.46 -1.59
N ILE A 471 -25.23 22.73 -0.55
CA ILE A 471 -26.01 21.61 -0.01
C ILE A 471 -27.18 22.13 0.82
N ASP A 472 -26.95 23.16 1.63
CA ASP A 472 -28.00 23.77 2.45
C ASP A 472 -29.08 24.44 1.60
N GLU A 473 -28.68 25.16 0.55
CA GLU A 473 -29.59 25.75 -0.43
C GLU A 473 -30.42 24.67 -1.14
N ALA A 474 -29.79 23.58 -1.56
CA ALA A 474 -30.47 22.47 -2.24
C ALA A 474 -31.49 21.78 -1.32
N ILE A 475 -31.12 21.50 -0.06
CA ILE A 475 -32.00 20.90 0.95
C ILE A 475 -33.17 21.85 1.27
N SER A 476 -32.89 23.13 1.48
CA SER A 476 -33.92 24.13 1.80
C SER A 476 -34.92 24.28 0.65
N LYS A 477 -34.44 24.39 -0.59
CA LYS A 477 -35.29 24.49 -1.79
C LYS A 477 -36.17 23.25 -2.00
N ALA A 478 -35.66 22.07 -1.66
CA ALA A 478 -36.44 20.83 -1.76
C ALA A 478 -37.45 20.65 -0.61
N GLY A 479 -37.30 21.39 0.49
CA GLY A 479 -38.15 21.27 1.67
C GLY A 479 -37.68 20.22 2.69
N GLY A 480 -36.43 19.77 2.60
CA GLY A 480 -35.84 18.78 3.51
C GLY A 480 -34.89 17.80 2.82
N VAL A 481 -34.11 17.07 3.63
CA VAL A 481 -33.13 16.08 3.13
C VAL A 481 -33.81 14.99 2.32
N ASP A 482 -34.98 14.53 2.76
CA ASP A 482 -35.70 13.42 2.13
C ASP A 482 -36.26 13.81 0.77
N GLN A 483 -36.88 14.98 0.69
CA GLN A 483 -37.39 15.54 -0.56
C GLN A 483 -36.25 15.84 -1.54
N PHE A 484 -35.11 16.31 -1.03
CA PHE A 484 -33.93 16.52 -1.87
C PHE A 484 -33.40 15.19 -2.45
N LEU A 485 -33.33 14.14 -1.64
CA LEU A 485 -32.98 12.80 -2.10
C LEU A 485 -33.99 12.28 -3.12
N ASP A 486 -35.29 12.45 -2.92
CA ASP A 486 -36.30 12.02 -3.89
C ASP A 486 -36.07 12.68 -5.26
N GLN A 487 -35.74 13.98 -5.29
CA GLN A 487 -35.38 14.70 -6.51
C GLN A 487 -34.10 14.16 -7.16
N LEU A 488 -33.05 13.88 -6.38
CA LEU A 488 -31.78 13.35 -6.89
C LEU A 488 -31.96 12.00 -7.60
N TYR A 489 -32.69 11.08 -6.98
CA TYR A 489 -32.82 9.71 -7.47
C TYR A 489 -33.88 9.55 -8.55
N ALA A 490 -34.89 10.43 -8.62
CA ALA A 490 -35.92 10.36 -9.65
C ALA A 490 -35.40 10.66 -11.07
N ASN A 491 -34.36 11.49 -11.20
CA ASN A 491 -33.93 12.06 -12.49
C ASN A 491 -32.45 11.78 -12.85
N THR A 492 -31.74 10.95 -12.09
CA THR A 492 -30.35 10.62 -12.42
C THR A 492 -30.22 9.44 -13.38
N LYS A 493 -29.34 9.58 -14.37
CA LYS A 493 -28.84 8.55 -15.27
C LYS A 493 -27.43 8.09 -14.90
N ILE A 494 -26.85 8.61 -13.82
CA ILE A 494 -25.54 8.16 -13.33
C ILE A 494 -25.54 6.67 -12.95
N GLY A 495 -26.68 6.08 -12.61
CA GLY A 495 -26.79 4.62 -12.40
C GLY A 495 -26.54 3.77 -13.66
N ASP A 496 -26.69 4.34 -14.86
CA ASP A 496 -26.55 3.62 -16.14
C ASP A 496 -25.12 3.68 -16.68
N LEU A 497 -24.55 2.51 -17.01
CA LEU A 497 -23.16 2.42 -17.49
C LEU A 497 -22.98 3.09 -18.85
N SER A 498 -23.93 2.92 -19.77
CA SER A 498 -23.83 3.49 -21.13
C SER A 498 -23.88 5.01 -21.08
N ALA A 499 -24.74 5.58 -20.21
CA ALA A 499 -24.80 7.00 -19.94
C ALA A 499 -23.48 7.53 -19.36
N ARG A 500 -22.92 6.87 -18.33
CA ARG A 500 -21.62 7.28 -17.76
C ARG A 500 -20.47 7.20 -18.79
N LYS A 501 -20.47 6.19 -19.66
CA LYS A 501 -19.49 6.08 -20.75
C LYS A 501 -19.60 7.24 -21.73
N ALA A 502 -20.82 7.59 -22.15
CA ALA A 502 -21.04 8.76 -23.02
C ALA A 502 -20.59 10.07 -22.36
N MET A 503 -20.90 10.25 -21.08
CA MET A 503 -20.52 11.43 -20.29
C MET A 503 -19.00 11.63 -20.19
N MET A 504 -18.18 10.59 -20.38
CA MET A 504 -16.71 10.74 -20.33
C MET A 504 -16.17 11.66 -21.42
N ASP A 505 -16.84 11.74 -22.56
CA ASP A 505 -16.41 12.52 -23.72
C ASP A 505 -17.22 13.80 -23.92
N GLU A 506 -18.12 14.09 -22.99
CA GLU A 506 -18.95 15.30 -23.01
C GLU A 506 -18.24 16.49 -22.34
N THR A 507 -18.46 17.66 -22.93
CA THR A 507 -18.06 18.95 -22.34
C THR A 507 -18.92 19.28 -21.12
N SER A 508 -18.47 20.19 -20.26
CA SER A 508 -19.26 20.63 -19.10
C SER A 508 -20.62 21.20 -19.50
N ALA A 509 -20.71 21.87 -20.66
CA ALA A 509 -21.98 22.37 -21.20
C ALA A 509 -22.92 21.24 -21.64
N GLN A 510 -22.40 20.19 -22.28
CA GLN A 510 -23.18 19.00 -22.62
C GLN A 510 -23.65 18.25 -21.38
N LEU A 511 -22.79 18.09 -20.37
CA LEU A 511 -23.16 17.49 -19.09
C LEU A 511 -24.28 18.28 -18.38
N ALA A 512 -24.17 19.62 -18.36
CA ALA A 512 -25.21 20.49 -17.80
C ALA A 512 -26.54 20.36 -18.56
N ALA A 513 -26.49 20.27 -19.89
CA ALA A 513 -27.69 20.12 -20.74
C ALA A 513 -28.44 18.81 -20.52
N ARG A 514 -27.82 17.79 -19.91
CA ARG A 514 -28.50 16.55 -19.51
C ARG A 514 -29.55 16.78 -18.42
N ASN A 515 -29.43 17.88 -17.66
CA ASN A 515 -30.26 18.18 -16.49
C ASN A 515 -30.33 17.01 -15.48
N ASP A 516 -29.26 16.22 -15.38
CA ASP A 516 -29.17 15.10 -14.44
C ASP A 516 -28.97 15.62 -13.02
N ALA A 517 -29.80 15.18 -12.08
CA ALA A 517 -29.80 15.72 -10.73
C ALA A 517 -28.50 15.47 -9.94
N MET A 518 -27.81 14.33 -10.17
CA MET A 518 -26.53 14.04 -9.53
C MET A 518 -25.39 14.84 -10.17
N LEU A 519 -25.41 15.05 -11.49
CA LEU A 519 -24.45 15.96 -12.15
C LEU A 519 -24.65 17.40 -11.69
N ASN A 520 -25.89 17.85 -11.51
CA ASN A 520 -26.20 19.18 -11.00
C ASN A 520 -25.69 19.36 -9.56
N LEU A 521 -25.87 18.36 -8.69
CA LEU A 521 -25.28 18.40 -7.36
C LEU A 521 -23.75 18.42 -7.41
N ALA A 522 -23.13 17.57 -8.23
CA ALA A 522 -21.67 17.58 -8.42
C ALA A 522 -21.17 18.95 -8.90
N ALA A 523 -21.85 19.55 -9.87
CA ALA A 523 -21.54 20.90 -10.37
C ALA A 523 -21.70 21.96 -9.27
N ALA A 524 -22.74 21.88 -8.44
CA ALA A 524 -23.01 22.82 -7.36
C ALA A 524 -21.94 22.79 -6.25
N ILE A 525 -21.43 21.61 -5.90
CA ILE A 525 -20.37 21.48 -4.88
C ILE A 525 -18.95 21.72 -5.44
N THR A 526 -18.77 21.63 -6.76
CA THR A 526 -17.45 21.74 -7.41
C THR A 526 -16.71 23.04 -7.08
N PRO A 527 -17.33 24.24 -7.08
CA PRO A 527 -16.64 25.46 -6.68
C PRO A 527 -15.99 25.38 -5.30
N LEU A 528 -16.68 24.79 -4.31
CA LEU A 528 -16.11 24.58 -2.97
C LEU A 528 -14.99 23.54 -3.00
N SER A 529 -15.14 22.45 -3.75
CA SER A 529 -14.08 21.46 -3.92
C SER A 529 -12.81 22.05 -4.56
N LEU A 530 -12.95 22.93 -5.55
CA LEU A 530 -11.82 23.64 -6.17
C LEU A 530 -11.21 24.68 -5.23
N ASP A 531 -12.01 25.32 -4.38
CA ASP A 531 -11.52 26.23 -3.34
C ASP A 531 -10.67 25.48 -2.30
N ILE A 532 -11.16 24.32 -1.84
CA ILE A 532 -10.42 23.42 -0.94
C ILE A 532 -9.11 22.97 -1.61
N GLU A 533 -9.15 22.55 -2.88
CA GLU A 533 -7.94 22.19 -3.64
C GLU A 533 -6.96 23.37 -3.73
N ARG A 534 -7.44 24.58 -3.99
CA ARG A 534 -6.62 25.79 -4.02
C ARG A 534 -5.95 26.05 -2.66
N GLN A 535 -6.70 25.94 -1.56
CA GLN A 535 -6.17 26.10 -0.20
C GLN A 535 -5.12 25.03 0.13
N GLN A 536 -5.35 23.78 -0.30
CA GLN A 536 -4.37 22.70 -0.14
C GLN A 536 -3.10 22.95 -0.95
N LYS A 537 -3.20 23.49 -2.17
CA LYS A 537 -2.03 23.87 -2.98
C LYS A 537 -1.27 25.05 -2.39
N GLU A 538 -1.96 26.03 -1.84
CA GLU A 538 -1.35 27.15 -1.11
C GLU A 538 -0.56 26.62 0.11
N LEU A 539 -1.15 25.73 0.90
CA LEU A 539 -0.47 25.08 2.03
C LEU A 539 0.70 24.20 1.58
N GLY A 540 0.55 23.43 0.49
CA GLY A 540 1.58 22.59 -0.11
C GLY A 540 2.79 23.41 -0.54
N GLY A 541 2.57 24.51 -1.24
CA GLY A 541 3.62 25.44 -1.65
C GLY A 541 4.35 26.06 -0.47
N ALA A 542 3.64 26.39 0.62
CA ALA A 542 4.27 26.88 1.85
C ALA A 542 5.11 25.79 2.53
N MET A 543 4.54 24.60 2.70
CA MET A 543 5.22 23.43 3.29
C MET A 543 6.43 22.97 2.47
N SER A 544 6.42 23.12 1.14
CA SER A 544 7.54 22.76 0.26
C SER A 544 8.83 23.55 0.51
N ARG A 545 8.77 24.66 1.27
CA ARG A 545 9.95 25.40 1.74
C ARG A 545 10.36 24.98 3.15
N ILE A 546 9.37 24.73 4.00
CA ILE A 546 9.58 24.60 5.44
C ILE A 546 9.90 23.16 5.83
N ARG A 547 9.23 22.18 5.22
CA ARG A 547 9.43 20.77 5.53
C ARG A 547 10.83 20.25 5.18
N PRO A 548 11.45 20.63 4.04
CA PRO A 548 12.85 20.28 3.79
C PRO A 548 13.78 20.82 4.87
N MET A 549 13.57 22.08 5.31
CA MET A 549 14.35 22.69 6.39
C MET A 549 14.18 21.95 7.72
N TYR A 550 12.97 21.49 8.04
CA TYR A 550 12.72 20.66 9.21
C TYR A 550 13.46 19.32 9.13
N MET A 551 13.42 18.65 7.97
CA MET A 551 14.14 17.40 7.77
C MET A 551 15.66 17.59 7.81
N ASP A 552 16.18 18.70 7.28
CA ASP A 552 17.59 19.08 7.42
C ASP A 552 17.98 19.28 8.89
N ALA A 553 17.14 19.97 9.67
CA ALA A 553 17.38 20.19 11.09
C ALA A 553 17.43 18.86 11.87
N LEU A 554 16.50 17.94 11.58
CA LEU A 554 16.49 16.59 12.16
C LEU A 554 17.72 15.77 11.72
N ARG A 555 18.16 15.88 10.45
CA ARG A 555 19.38 15.22 9.98
C ARG A 555 20.60 15.73 10.73
N ALA A 556 20.73 17.05 10.86
CA ALA A 556 21.83 17.67 11.57
C ALA A 556 21.89 17.21 13.04
N SER A 557 20.74 17.22 13.74
CA SER A 557 20.68 16.80 15.14
C SER A 557 20.87 15.30 15.37
N SER A 558 20.68 14.46 14.35
CA SER A 558 20.83 13.00 14.41
C SER A 558 22.16 12.47 13.87
N GLY A 559 23.09 13.36 13.50
CA GLY A 559 24.37 12.97 12.87
C GLY A 559 24.20 12.36 11.48
N GLY A 560 23.14 12.76 10.76
CA GLY A 560 22.86 12.35 9.37
C GLY A 560 22.15 11.01 9.20
N ARG A 561 21.88 10.27 10.28
CA ARG A 561 21.32 8.91 10.24
C ARG A 561 19.79 8.91 10.24
N LEU A 562 19.18 9.37 9.14
CA LEU A 562 17.73 9.30 8.90
C LEU A 562 17.39 8.53 7.63
N TYR A 563 16.28 7.79 7.63
CA TYR A 563 15.64 7.27 6.43
C TYR A 563 14.41 8.12 6.09
N PRO A 564 13.96 8.19 4.84
CA PRO A 564 12.77 8.96 4.49
C PRO A 564 11.50 8.18 4.83
N ASP A 565 10.41 8.88 5.15
CA ASP A 565 9.07 8.26 5.23
C ASP A 565 8.76 7.51 3.92
N ALA A 566 8.04 6.40 4.01
CA ALA A 566 7.63 5.61 2.86
C ALA A 566 6.74 6.43 1.91
N ASN A 567 6.90 6.19 0.62
CA ASN A 567 6.23 6.95 -0.45
C ASN A 567 5.94 6.09 -1.68
N GLY A 568 5.84 4.76 -1.55
CA GLY A 568 5.58 3.82 -2.65
C GLY A 568 6.77 3.62 -3.59
N THR A 569 8.00 3.83 -3.11
CA THR A 569 9.24 3.58 -3.86
C THR A 569 9.98 2.41 -3.23
N LEU A 570 10.93 1.82 -3.96
CA LEU A 570 11.70 0.67 -3.50
C LEU A 570 12.54 1.01 -2.25
N ARG A 571 12.33 0.27 -1.16
CA ARG A 571 13.03 0.38 0.12
C ARG A 571 13.57 -0.98 0.55
N ILE A 572 14.51 -0.93 1.50
CA ILE A 572 15.09 -2.08 2.16
C ILE A 572 14.91 -1.92 3.67
N THR A 573 14.45 -2.98 4.32
CA THR A 573 14.52 -3.15 5.78
C THR A 573 15.22 -4.46 6.08
N PHE A 574 15.90 -4.54 7.22
CA PHE A 574 16.54 -5.76 7.67
C PHE A 574 16.30 -5.97 9.16
N GLY A 575 16.49 -7.19 9.62
CA GLY A 575 16.18 -7.59 10.97
C GLY A 575 16.50 -9.06 11.20
N LYS A 576 15.81 -9.65 12.17
CA LYS A 576 15.97 -11.06 12.52
C LYS A 576 14.63 -11.73 12.75
N VAL A 577 14.60 -13.05 12.60
CA VAL A 577 13.44 -13.87 12.97
C VAL A 577 13.28 -13.87 14.49
N GLU A 578 12.18 -13.32 14.99
CA GLU A 578 11.98 -13.12 16.42
C GLU A 578 10.49 -13.07 16.79
N GLY A 579 10.14 -13.73 17.88
CA GLY A 579 8.81 -13.66 18.49
C GLY A 579 8.62 -12.35 19.28
N TYR A 580 7.55 -12.26 20.07
CA TYR A 580 7.32 -11.12 20.95
C TYR A 580 6.36 -11.47 22.10
N THR A 581 6.26 -10.56 23.07
CA THR A 581 5.40 -10.69 24.24
C THR A 581 4.32 -9.59 24.17
N PRO A 582 3.10 -9.90 23.70
CA PRO A 582 2.04 -8.89 23.57
C PRO A 582 1.53 -8.39 24.94
N ARG A 583 1.67 -9.21 25.99
CA ARG A 583 1.25 -8.94 27.37
C ARG A 583 1.95 -9.89 28.32
N ASP A 584 1.95 -9.55 29.60
CA ASP A 584 2.56 -10.36 30.66
C ASP A 584 2.05 -11.82 30.63
N GLY A 585 2.98 -12.76 30.82
CA GLY A 585 2.72 -14.20 30.78
C GLY A 585 2.43 -14.83 29.41
N VAL A 586 2.38 -14.06 28.32
CA VAL A 586 2.11 -14.58 26.97
C VAL A 586 3.33 -14.37 26.05
N VAL A 587 3.85 -15.44 25.47
CA VAL A 587 4.93 -15.38 24.48
C VAL A 587 4.41 -15.92 23.16
N TYR A 588 4.55 -15.12 22.12
CA TYR A 588 4.38 -15.57 20.76
C TYR A 588 5.71 -16.04 20.20
N THR A 589 5.78 -17.33 19.87
CA THR A 589 6.92 -17.93 19.20
C THR A 589 7.10 -17.35 17.80
N PRO A 590 8.33 -17.34 17.25
CA PRO A 590 8.61 -16.76 15.94
C PRO A 590 8.08 -17.59 14.77
N GLN A 591 7.69 -18.85 14.94
CA GLN A 591 7.30 -19.74 13.86
C GLN A 591 6.02 -20.50 14.21
N THR A 592 5.22 -20.79 13.19
CA THR A 592 4.09 -21.74 13.21
C THR A 592 4.36 -22.96 12.34
N THR A 593 3.52 -24.00 12.46
CA THR A 593 3.75 -25.30 11.85
C THR A 593 2.46 -25.90 11.29
N LEU A 594 2.59 -26.93 10.44
CA LEU A 594 1.44 -27.64 9.85
C LEU A 594 0.41 -28.14 10.89
N SER A 595 0.85 -28.50 12.10
CA SER A 595 -0.08 -28.96 13.15
C SER A 595 -1.08 -27.87 13.57
N GLY A 596 -0.71 -26.59 13.43
CA GLY A 596 -1.61 -25.48 13.73
C GLY A 596 -2.75 -25.34 12.72
N ILE A 597 -2.54 -25.72 11.46
CA ILE A 597 -3.60 -25.79 10.44
C ILE A 597 -4.64 -26.83 10.85
N LEU A 598 -4.19 -28.05 11.23
CA LEU A 598 -5.09 -29.10 11.73
C LEU A 598 -5.87 -28.67 12.97
N ALA A 599 -5.22 -27.93 13.88
CA ALA A 599 -5.85 -27.45 15.10
C ALA A 599 -6.89 -26.35 14.86
N LYS A 600 -6.71 -25.50 13.85
CA LYS A 600 -7.65 -24.41 13.52
C LYS A 600 -8.77 -24.84 12.56
N ASN A 601 -8.56 -25.87 11.75
CA ASN A 601 -9.50 -26.23 10.68
C ASN A 601 -10.89 -26.63 11.20
N THR A 602 -11.92 -25.90 10.75
CA THR A 602 -13.34 -26.15 11.02
C THR A 602 -14.08 -26.79 9.84
N ALA A 603 -13.39 -27.08 8.73
CA ALA A 603 -13.94 -27.65 7.49
C ALA A 603 -15.09 -26.81 6.87
N SER A 604 -15.12 -25.52 7.19
CA SER A 604 -16.06 -24.54 6.65
C SER A 604 -15.66 -23.13 7.08
N GLY A 605 -16.13 -22.11 6.34
CA GLY A 605 -15.89 -20.71 6.67
C GLY A 605 -14.44 -20.29 6.42
N GLU A 606 -13.92 -19.39 7.27
CA GLU A 606 -12.56 -18.86 7.12
C GLU A 606 -11.47 -19.90 7.45
N PHE A 607 -11.80 -20.95 8.21
CA PHE A 607 -10.86 -22.02 8.59
C PHE A 607 -11.18 -23.33 7.86
N ASP A 608 -11.24 -23.27 6.53
CA ASP A 608 -11.56 -24.41 5.66
C ASP A 608 -10.34 -24.84 4.82
N ALA A 609 -9.40 -25.54 5.44
CA ALA A 609 -8.21 -26.04 4.76
C ALA A 609 -8.58 -27.15 3.75
N PRO A 610 -8.01 -27.16 2.53
CA PRO A 610 -8.36 -28.15 1.51
C PRO A 610 -8.10 -29.58 1.97
N LYS A 611 -8.97 -30.50 1.55
CA LYS A 611 -8.83 -31.92 1.89
C LYS A 611 -7.46 -32.50 1.52
N ALA A 612 -6.90 -32.12 0.36
CA ALA A 612 -5.61 -32.59 -0.10
C ALA A 612 -4.46 -32.20 0.84
N GLU A 613 -4.50 -30.97 1.38
CA GLU A 613 -3.53 -30.49 2.37
C GLU A 613 -3.68 -31.26 3.67
N LEU A 614 -4.90 -31.36 4.20
CA LEU A 614 -5.19 -32.10 5.43
C LEU A 614 -4.74 -33.57 5.34
N ASP A 615 -4.98 -34.21 4.20
CA ASP A 615 -4.57 -35.59 3.95
C ASP A 615 -3.04 -35.72 3.84
N ALA A 616 -2.35 -34.76 3.22
CA ALA A 616 -0.88 -34.73 3.16
C ALA A 616 -0.24 -34.57 4.55
N ILE A 617 -0.79 -33.69 5.40
CA ILE A 617 -0.32 -33.51 6.79
C ILE A 617 -0.54 -34.80 7.59
N ARG A 618 -1.74 -35.40 7.52
CA ARG A 618 -2.07 -36.65 8.25
C ARG A 618 -1.25 -37.85 7.80
N ALA A 619 -0.91 -37.91 6.52
CA ALA A 619 -0.04 -38.94 5.95
C ALA A 619 1.46 -38.69 6.23
N ASN A 620 1.79 -37.61 6.95
CA ASN A 620 3.16 -37.19 7.24
C ASN A 620 4.05 -37.08 5.98
N LYS A 621 3.51 -36.50 4.90
CA LYS A 621 4.28 -36.20 3.68
C LYS A 621 5.19 -34.98 3.90
N THR A 622 6.13 -35.08 4.84
CA THR A 622 6.98 -33.95 5.28
C THR A 622 8.47 -34.13 4.98
N ALA A 623 8.86 -35.30 4.46
CA ALA A 623 10.26 -35.62 4.16
C ALA A 623 10.85 -34.60 3.17
N GLY A 624 12.01 -34.02 3.52
CA GLY A 624 12.66 -32.95 2.75
C GLY A 624 12.27 -31.53 3.17
N TYR A 625 11.19 -31.35 3.95
CA TYR A 625 10.65 -30.05 4.33
C TYR A 625 10.66 -29.78 5.85
N VAL A 626 11.04 -30.76 6.66
CA VAL A 626 11.16 -30.60 8.12
C VAL A 626 12.37 -29.73 8.44
N ASP A 627 12.15 -28.59 9.10
CA ASP A 627 13.25 -27.84 9.69
C ASP A 627 13.82 -28.62 10.88
N SER A 628 15.14 -28.80 10.87
CA SER A 628 15.83 -29.64 11.86
C SER A 628 15.80 -29.09 13.29
N LYS A 629 15.68 -27.76 13.47
CA LYS A 629 15.64 -27.13 14.79
C LYS A 629 14.22 -27.04 15.33
N LEU A 630 13.24 -26.82 14.46
CA LEU A 630 11.81 -26.79 14.76
C LEU A 630 11.23 -28.19 14.94
N GLY A 631 11.78 -29.19 14.23
CA GLY A 631 11.28 -30.56 14.19
C GLY A 631 9.96 -30.72 13.43
N ALA A 632 9.55 -29.72 12.66
CA ALA A 632 8.32 -29.71 11.86
C ALA A 632 8.51 -28.91 10.56
N VAL A 633 7.56 -29.01 9.64
CA VAL A 633 7.49 -28.11 8.49
C VAL A 633 6.95 -26.76 8.99
N PRO A 634 7.70 -25.65 8.82
CA PRO A 634 7.23 -24.32 9.18
C PRO A 634 6.09 -23.90 8.24
N VAL A 635 5.22 -22.98 8.70
CA VAL A 635 4.17 -22.37 7.86
C VAL A 635 4.48 -20.89 7.70
N ASP A 636 4.35 -20.12 8.79
CA ASP A 636 4.64 -18.70 8.83
C ASP A 636 5.72 -18.39 9.87
N PHE A 637 6.35 -17.23 9.72
CA PHE A 637 7.28 -16.71 10.72
C PHE A 637 7.16 -15.20 10.95
N LEU A 638 7.60 -14.78 12.15
CA LEU A 638 7.73 -13.39 12.57
C LEU A 638 9.16 -12.91 12.41
N SER A 639 9.31 -11.64 12.06
CA SER A 639 10.60 -10.95 12.13
C SER A 639 10.47 -9.50 12.56
N THR A 640 11.61 -8.93 12.96
CA THR A 640 11.72 -7.53 13.39
C THR A 640 11.86 -6.54 12.24
N VAL A 641 11.64 -6.96 11.00
CA VAL A 641 11.72 -6.06 9.84
C VAL A 641 10.59 -5.04 9.89
N ASP A 642 10.91 -3.84 9.43
CA ASP A 642 10.05 -2.68 9.50
C ASP A 642 9.28 -2.47 8.19
N THR A 643 7.97 -2.73 8.24
CA THR A 643 7.11 -2.77 7.05
C THR A 643 5.80 -2.01 7.28
N THR A 644 5.13 -1.72 6.17
CA THR A 644 3.79 -1.11 6.11
C THR A 644 3.09 -1.60 4.83
N GLY A 645 1.81 -1.23 4.66
CA GLY A 645 1.03 -1.53 3.46
C GLY A 645 1.77 -1.15 2.18
N GLY A 646 1.73 -2.00 1.16
CA GLY A 646 2.53 -1.91 -0.08
C GLY A 646 3.74 -2.86 -0.11
N ASN A 647 4.23 -3.32 1.05
CA ASN A 647 5.21 -4.40 1.09
C ASN A 647 4.60 -5.80 0.92
N SER A 648 3.28 -5.95 0.84
CA SER A 648 2.68 -7.25 0.56
C SER A 648 3.28 -7.84 -0.72
N GLY A 649 3.79 -9.06 -0.63
CA GLY A 649 4.44 -9.81 -1.69
C GLY A 649 5.93 -9.50 -1.84
N SER A 650 6.49 -8.67 -0.95
CA SER A 650 7.92 -8.39 -0.94
C SER A 650 8.72 -9.67 -0.64
N PRO A 651 9.80 -9.94 -1.39
CA PRO A 651 10.69 -11.04 -1.09
C PRO A 651 11.40 -10.81 0.24
N THR A 652 11.37 -11.84 1.09
CA THR A 652 12.19 -11.93 2.30
C THR A 652 13.42 -12.76 1.98
N LEU A 653 14.59 -12.14 2.13
CA LEU A 653 15.88 -12.71 1.76
C LEU A 653 16.64 -13.13 3.01
N ASN A 654 17.24 -14.32 2.97
CA ASN A 654 18.12 -14.80 4.02
C ASN A 654 19.49 -14.10 3.96
N ALA A 655 20.40 -14.46 4.87
CA ALA A 655 21.73 -13.88 4.94
C ALA A 655 22.60 -14.07 3.67
N LYS A 656 22.25 -15.01 2.79
CA LYS A 656 22.90 -15.28 1.50
C LYS A 656 22.27 -14.51 0.32
N GLY A 657 21.16 -13.80 0.54
CA GLY A 657 20.39 -13.14 -0.52
C GLY A 657 19.41 -14.06 -1.26
N GLU A 658 19.10 -15.24 -0.71
CA GLU A 658 18.14 -16.19 -1.30
C GLU A 658 16.74 -15.96 -0.73
N LEU A 659 15.69 -16.11 -1.55
CA LEU A 659 14.29 -15.96 -1.14
C LEU A 659 13.90 -17.05 -0.14
N CYS A 660 13.69 -16.67 1.12
CA CYS A 660 13.30 -17.58 2.21
C CYS A 660 11.87 -17.38 2.70
N GLY A 661 11.14 -16.39 2.18
CA GLY A 661 9.72 -16.20 2.46
C GLY A 661 9.15 -14.99 1.73
N LEU A 662 7.86 -14.74 1.92
CA LEU A 662 7.19 -13.54 1.44
C LEU A 662 6.52 -12.81 2.60
N LEU A 663 6.78 -11.52 2.72
CA LEU A 663 6.03 -10.67 3.63
C LEU A 663 4.57 -10.57 3.15
N PHE A 664 3.60 -10.71 4.06
CA PHE A 664 2.20 -10.51 3.72
C PHE A 664 1.39 -9.67 4.72
N ASP A 665 1.79 -9.61 5.99
CA ASP A 665 1.01 -8.92 7.03
C ASP A 665 1.91 -8.40 8.17
N GLY A 666 1.33 -7.67 9.11
CA GLY A 666 1.93 -7.28 10.40
C GLY A 666 1.08 -7.78 11.56
N THR A 667 1.63 -7.73 12.78
CA THR A 667 0.82 -8.06 13.97
C THR A 667 -0.08 -6.91 14.40
N TYR A 668 -1.14 -7.21 15.15
CA TYR A 668 -2.13 -6.23 15.58
C TYR A 668 -1.49 -5.13 16.46
N GLU A 669 -0.56 -5.53 17.33
CA GLU A 669 0.23 -4.62 18.15
C GLU A 669 1.17 -3.72 17.32
N SER A 670 1.42 -4.07 16.05
CA SER A 670 2.24 -3.30 15.11
C SER A 670 1.48 -2.23 14.32
N LEU A 671 0.14 -2.11 14.45
CA LEU A 671 -0.66 -1.15 13.69
C LEU A 671 -0.30 0.33 13.93
N GLY A 672 0.53 0.65 14.93
CA GLY A 672 1.12 1.98 15.14
C GLY A 672 2.45 2.26 14.42
N SER A 673 3.01 1.29 13.69
CA SER A 673 4.38 1.32 13.11
C SER A 673 4.60 2.35 11.99
N ASP A 674 3.52 2.81 11.36
CA ASP A 674 3.56 3.94 10.44
C ASP A 674 4.05 5.23 11.11
N PHE A 675 3.89 5.31 12.44
CA PHE A 675 4.33 6.44 13.24
C PHE A 675 5.56 6.09 14.08
N VAL A 676 5.57 4.96 14.78
CA VAL A 676 6.67 4.58 15.68
C VAL A 676 6.90 3.08 15.61
N VAL A 677 8.13 2.66 15.35
CA VAL A 677 8.54 1.26 15.47
C VAL A 677 8.97 1.00 16.91
N ASP A 678 8.25 0.13 17.60
CA ASP A 678 8.66 -0.37 18.91
C ASP A 678 9.33 -1.75 18.73
N PRO A 679 10.66 -1.85 18.88
CA PRO A 679 11.37 -3.11 18.62
C PRO A 679 10.93 -4.25 19.56
N SER A 680 10.30 -3.96 20.70
CA SER A 680 9.85 -4.98 21.64
C SER A 680 8.62 -5.77 21.16
N ILE A 681 7.81 -5.19 20.27
CA ILE A 681 6.50 -5.73 19.87
C ILE A 681 6.19 -5.64 18.37
N THR A 682 6.82 -4.71 17.64
CA THR A 682 6.56 -4.55 16.20
C THR A 682 7.12 -5.75 15.46
N ARG A 683 6.25 -6.51 14.80
CA ARG A 683 6.59 -7.71 14.04
C ARG A 683 5.87 -7.75 12.71
N SER A 684 6.62 -8.17 11.72
CA SER A 684 6.17 -8.47 10.36
C SER A 684 5.94 -9.98 10.22
N ILE A 685 4.88 -10.37 9.51
CA ILE A 685 4.45 -11.76 9.28
C ILE A 685 4.81 -12.16 7.84
N HIS A 686 5.41 -13.34 7.72
CA HIS A 686 5.91 -13.89 6.48
C HIS A 686 5.42 -15.31 6.30
N VAL A 687 5.09 -15.71 5.07
CA VAL A 687 4.96 -17.13 4.74
C VAL A 687 6.36 -17.69 4.45
N ASP A 688 6.68 -18.86 5.02
CA ASP A 688 7.98 -19.51 4.83
C ASP A 688 8.07 -20.15 3.43
N ALA A 689 9.18 -19.94 2.73
CA ALA A 689 9.39 -20.53 1.40
C ALA A 689 9.30 -22.06 1.45
N VAL A 690 9.74 -22.70 2.54
CA VAL A 690 9.65 -24.16 2.70
C VAL A 690 8.20 -24.63 2.72
N TYR A 691 7.28 -23.86 3.32
CA TYR A 691 5.85 -24.16 3.26
C TYR A 691 5.31 -24.05 1.84
N MET A 692 5.68 -22.98 1.12
CA MET A 692 5.29 -22.78 -0.27
C MET A 692 5.71 -23.98 -1.13
N LEU A 693 6.98 -24.39 -0.99
CA LEU A 693 7.55 -25.52 -1.72
C LEU A 693 6.90 -26.86 -1.30
N TRP A 694 6.54 -27.02 -0.02
CA TRP A 694 5.83 -28.20 0.46
C TRP A 694 4.43 -28.32 -0.16
N VAL A 695 3.64 -27.23 -0.18
CA VAL A 695 2.32 -27.20 -0.82
C VAL A 695 2.48 -27.50 -2.33
N MET A 696 3.44 -26.86 -2.99
CA MET A 696 3.77 -27.10 -4.40
C MET A 696 4.03 -28.57 -4.71
N ASP A 697 4.78 -29.27 -3.86
CA ASP A 697 5.21 -30.64 -4.13
C ASP A 697 4.21 -31.69 -3.62
N ALA A 698 3.88 -31.63 -2.33
CA ALA A 698 3.13 -32.67 -1.63
C ALA A 698 1.61 -32.55 -1.77
N VAL A 699 1.10 -31.35 -2.09
CA VAL A 699 -0.35 -31.04 -2.15
C VAL A 699 -0.81 -30.85 -3.60
N ASP A 700 -0.26 -29.88 -4.33
CA ASP A 700 -0.80 -29.43 -5.63
C ASP A 700 -0.06 -30.01 -6.86
N GLY A 701 1.12 -30.60 -6.66
CA GLY A 701 1.92 -31.21 -7.73
C GLY A 701 2.38 -30.21 -8.80
N ALA A 702 2.84 -29.02 -8.38
CA ALA A 702 3.43 -27.96 -9.20
C ALA A 702 4.90 -28.24 -9.59
N HIS A 703 5.22 -29.49 -9.93
CA HIS A 703 6.58 -29.96 -10.22
C HIS A 703 7.20 -29.30 -11.47
N ASN A 704 6.39 -28.77 -12.39
CA ASN A 704 6.87 -27.95 -13.50
C ASN A 704 7.52 -26.65 -13.00
N LEU A 705 6.88 -25.96 -12.06
CA LEU A 705 7.39 -24.69 -11.50
C LEU A 705 8.58 -24.92 -10.57
N LEU A 706 8.57 -25.99 -9.77
CA LEU A 706 9.73 -26.36 -8.95
C LEU A 706 10.98 -26.58 -9.81
N ARG A 707 10.85 -27.32 -10.92
CA ARG A 707 11.95 -27.50 -11.88
C ARG A 707 12.38 -26.20 -12.54
N GLU A 708 11.44 -25.33 -12.90
CA GLU A 708 11.73 -24.02 -13.49
C GLU A 708 12.56 -23.12 -12.55
N MET A 709 12.32 -23.21 -11.23
CA MET A 709 13.06 -22.49 -10.19
C MET A 709 14.31 -23.24 -9.70
N ASN A 710 14.67 -24.37 -10.31
CA ASN A 710 15.76 -25.26 -9.90
C ASN A 710 15.64 -25.75 -8.44
N VAL A 711 14.42 -26.04 -7.99
CA VAL A 711 14.12 -26.61 -6.68
C VAL A 711 13.88 -28.12 -6.81
N PRO A 712 14.43 -28.96 -5.90
CA PRO A 712 14.17 -30.40 -5.90
C PRO A 712 12.69 -30.76 -5.75
N VAL A 713 12.31 -31.89 -6.36
CA VAL A 713 10.97 -32.49 -6.25
C VAL A 713 11.10 -33.78 -5.45
N HIS A 714 10.36 -33.90 -4.34
CA HIS A 714 10.38 -35.06 -3.44
C HIS A 714 9.19 -36.00 -3.64
N TYR A 715 8.05 -35.49 -4.10
CA TYR A 715 6.81 -36.27 -4.26
C TYR A 715 6.38 -36.49 -5.73
N GLY A 716 7.29 -36.27 -6.68
CA GLY A 716 7.07 -36.50 -8.12
C GLY A 716 7.33 -37.93 -8.60
N ASN A 717 6.59 -38.37 -9.62
CA ASN A 717 6.88 -39.63 -10.31
C ASN A 717 8.23 -39.54 -11.04
N ALA A 718 9.11 -40.53 -10.83
CA ALA A 718 10.50 -40.56 -11.31
C ALA A 718 10.71 -40.68 -12.84
N SER A 719 9.79 -40.18 -13.68
CA SER A 719 9.76 -40.50 -15.13
C SER A 719 9.87 -39.32 -16.10
N THR A 720 10.21 -38.10 -15.67
CA THR A 720 10.59 -37.03 -16.63
C THR A 720 12.01 -36.54 -16.38
N PRO A 721 12.98 -36.85 -17.27
CA PRO A 721 14.33 -36.29 -17.19
C PRO A 721 14.25 -34.76 -17.32
N ALA A 722 15.09 -34.06 -16.55
CA ALA A 722 15.42 -32.67 -16.83
C ALA A 722 16.00 -32.62 -18.24
N THR A 723 15.29 -31.98 -19.18
CA THR A 723 15.87 -31.63 -20.47
C THR A 723 16.93 -30.59 -20.20
N GLY A 724 18.19 -31.03 -20.19
CA GLY A 724 19.34 -30.14 -20.05
C GLY A 724 19.36 -29.12 -21.18
N ARG A 725 19.52 -27.85 -20.80
CA ARG A 725 20.38 -26.86 -21.45
C ARG A 725 20.61 -25.69 -20.50
#